data_AF-A0A379FDD2-F1
#
_entry.id   AF-A0A379FDD2-F1
#
_cell.length_a   1.000
_cell.length_b   1.000
_cell.length_c   1.000
_cell.angle_alpha   90.00
_cell.angle_beta   90.00
_cell.angle_gamma   90.00
#
_symmetry.space_group_name_H-M   'P 1'
#
loop_
_entity.id
_entity.type
_entity.pdbx_description
1 polymer ?
#
loop_
_entity_poly.entity_id
_entity_poly.type
_entity_poly.pdbx_seq_one_letter_code
_entity_poly.pdbx_strand_id
1 'polypeptide(L)'
;MTVSTELSHEEYVGNGVTTDFDFRFRIFESRHLIVVVADNDGNETTLKNGTDYFIVGVGSYFGGKVVLSKPLAKDWKILLERDLPVIQETDLRNQGKFFAEVHEDAFDYLTMLIQKALGTFSLSLRKPTYLSNHYDAKGNRITNLAPPKFGSDSANKDYVDNSIKDIDSKTLRVKDKLINALPNTEQRANKILAFDDNGQPIVVLPESGSASDVLIELNSYKGANLIDNGNLVIYKKIGLFGDGGYVSSKYDVVRDVDGFWYKYLGSDLPFNYVTPDENWMNVGILNGFDLHSPENFGAIANDERFDCLPAINLAIKTGILNLYPNKTYHVSNEVIIPSYLHGSLNGATIKAIGVWDVKKAVVRFSKFSIGEKGVEVGLIENQVRGVRLNGALNIDCNNIASYGFYARLLCAESGLGDIYVYNAMKWGIVMLGCWYFTVGILHANSCAQGISLGYPTEGETSPSGGLAINAVFLPFVGAWSTAKSKGKGYDPTSDNFASNIIGAGVILGESLSSSIGVLCAEHTQGAGLVTNNAISWSLNSVYFEANSKDFAQTNEPNVSLLSSGSNREGHTLPITSLTLGARDGIFVSKNSFERIDINNIYRFDNNKTFHSDSKLNSVKVKFVNYYVLLGENYKAPNALITEPMGIDFISNNVDFNKFGDIGYFVASGAPQGMVFSLNNSPSNLVIKVDSDESPESITIIGTQFKYTLSKTRTIGKSYKISIGNISSTPDVKGSVCIRSRKGEFNYW
;
A
#
# COMPACT_ATOMS: atom_id res chain seq x y z
N MET A 1 40.17 -31.41 104.37
CA MET A 1 40.12 -29.97 104.69
C MET A 1 39.32 -29.32 103.58
N THR A 2 38.46 -28.35 103.88
CA THR A 2 37.51 -27.76 102.90
C THR A 2 38.12 -26.59 102.13
N VAL A 3 37.62 -26.30 100.92
CA VAL A 3 37.87 -25.04 100.19
C VAL A 3 37.39 -23.85 101.02
N SER A 4 38.34 -23.04 101.49
CA SER A 4 38.07 -21.89 102.39
C SER A 4 38.36 -20.52 101.76
N THR A 5 38.62 -20.46 100.45
CA THR A 5 38.91 -19.22 99.71
C THR A 5 37.98 -19.09 98.52
N GLU A 6 37.57 -17.87 98.19
CA GLU A 6 36.81 -17.55 96.97
C GLU A 6 37.72 -17.39 95.74
N LEU A 7 39.04 -17.32 95.95
CA LEU A 7 40.01 -17.17 94.86
C LEU A 7 40.05 -18.43 93.99
N SER A 8 39.79 -18.25 92.70
CA SER A 8 39.96 -19.27 91.66
C SER A 8 40.96 -18.86 90.59
N HIS A 9 41.40 -17.60 90.60
CA HIS A 9 42.40 -17.05 89.71
C HIS A 9 43.21 -15.95 90.41
N GLU A 10 44.39 -15.65 89.86
CA GLU A 10 45.25 -14.54 90.25
C GLU A 10 45.85 -13.90 89.00
N GLU A 11 45.97 -12.58 89.02
CA GLU A 11 46.59 -11.81 87.93
C GLU A 11 47.83 -11.07 88.43
N TYR A 12 48.91 -11.11 87.65
CA TYR A 12 50.13 -10.37 87.92
C TYR A 12 50.58 -9.58 86.69
N VAL A 13 51.37 -8.54 86.94
CA VAL A 13 52.04 -7.76 85.89
C VAL A 13 53.53 -8.05 85.94
N GLY A 14 54.11 -8.36 84.78
CA GLY A 14 55.52 -8.65 84.61
C GLY A 14 56.38 -7.40 84.82
N ASN A 15 57.51 -7.58 85.48
CA ASN A 15 58.54 -6.55 85.65
C ASN A 15 59.78 -6.79 84.78
N GLY A 16 59.76 -7.82 83.93
CA GLY A 16 60.89 -8.24 83.08
C GLY A 16 61.92 -9.13 83.79
N VAL A 17 61.75 -9.45 85.08
CA VAL A 17 62.74 -10.17 85.90
C VAL A 17 62.14 -11.36 86.65
N THR A 18 60.93 -11.24 87.20
CA THR A 18 60.27 -12.29 87.99
C THR A 18 59.87 -13.48 87.12
N THR A 19 60.27 -14.69 87.55
CA THR A 19 59.86 -15.99 86.97
C THR A 19 58.81 -16.70 87.81
N ASP A 20 58.68 -16.31 89.08
CA ASP A 20 57.94 -17.06 90.09
C ASP A 20 56.67 -16.31 90.46
N PHE A 21 55.51 -16.93 90.19
CA PHE A 21 54.19 -16.36 90.45
C PHE A 21 53.37 -17.30 91.34
N ASP A 22 52.98 -16.81 92.51
CA ASP A 22 52.25 -17.61 93.50
C ASP A 22 50.75 -17.67 93.15
N PHE A 23 50.10 -18.80 93.41
CA PHE A 23 48.65 -18.90 93.41
C PHE A 23 48.19 -19.43 94.76
N ARG A 24 47.18 -18.78 95.36
CA ARG A 24 46.73 -19.01 96.74
C ARG A 24 45.49 -19.91 96.84
N PHE A 25 45.32 -20.77 95.85
CA PHE A 25 44.13 -21.60 95.71
C PHE A 25 44.50 -23.05 95.36
N ARG A 26 43.80 -24.04 95.91
CA ARG A 26 44.11 -25.47 95.70
C ARG A 26 43.86 -25.90 94.25
N ILE A 27 44.73 -26.75 93.71
CA ILE A 27 44.52 -27.50 92.46
C ILE A 27 44.79 -28.99 92.74
N PHE A 28 43.97 -29.91 92.20
CA PHE A 28 44.17 -31.35 92.44
C PHE A 28 45.30 -31.96 91.61
N GLU A 29 45.45 -31.50 90.37
CA GLU A 29 46.45 -32.00 89.42
C GLU A 29 47.07 -30.83 88.67
N SER A 30 48.27 -31.01 88.11
CA SER A 30 48.95 -29.98 87.33
C SER A 30 48.17 -29.52 86.10
N ARG A 31 47.27 -30.39 85.57
CA ARG A 31 46.37 -30.07 84.45
C ARG A 31 45.21 -29.15 84.84
N HIS A 32 44.96 -28.96 86.14
CA HIS A 32 43.86 -28.15 86.65
C HIS A 32 44.22 -26.66 86.81
N LEU A 33 45.36 -26.24 86.28
CA LEU A 33 45.79 -24.85 86.25
C LEU A 33 46.10 -24.48 84.80
N ILE A 34 45.49 -23.40 84.34
CA ILE A 34 45.85 -22.74 83.08
C ILE A 34 46.65 -21.48 83.40
N VAL A 35 47.64 -21.21 82.55
CA VAL A 35 48.48 -20.03 82.64
C VAL A 35 48.38 -19.31 81.32
N VAL A 36 47.87 -18.08 81.33
CA VAL A 36 47.70 -17.26 80.14
C VAL A 36 48.51 -15.99 80.32
N VAL A 37 49.24 -15.58 79.29
CA VAL A 37 49.92 -14.29 79.26
C VAL A 37 49.30 -13.38 78.21
N ALA A 38 49.25 -12.08 78.48
CA ALA A 38 48.81 -11.08 77.53
C ALA A 38 49.90 -10.03 77.31
N ASP A 39 50.16 -9.70 76.04
CA ASP A 39 51.05 -8.59 75.68
C ASP A 39 50.39 -7.22 75.86
N ASN A 40 51.12 -6.14 75.52
CA ASN A 40 50.64 -4.77 75.66
C ASN A 40 49.51 -4.40 74.67
N ASP A 41 49.36 -5.17 73.58
CA ASP A 41 48.30 -4.98 72.58
C ASP A 41 47.04 -5.79 72.94
N GLY A 42 47.10 -6.58 74.03
CA GLY A 42 46.02 -7.43 74.51
C GLY A 42 45.94 -8.77 73.78
N ASN A 43 47.00 -9.20 73.08
CA ASN A 43 47.04 -10.54 72.48
C ASN A 43 47.35 -11.58 73.56
N GLU A 44 46.43 -12.51 73.76
CA GLU A 44 46.54 -13.57 74.77
C GLU A 44 47.22 -14.84 74.22
N THR A 45 48.05 -15.48 75.04
CA THR A 45 48.71 -16.76 74.73
C THR A 45 48.64 -17.68 75.95
N THR A 46 48.07 -18.87 75.80
CA THR A 46 48.09 -19.91 76.83
C THR A 46 49.45 -20.63 76.84
N LEU A 47 50.12 -20.64 77.98
CA LEU A 47 51.41 -21.30 78.17
C LEU A 47 51.24 -22.80 78.44
N LYS A 48 52.26 -23.60 78.09
CA LYS A 48 52.25 -25.05 78.25
C LYS A 48 53.09 -25.52 79.42
N ASN A 49 52.46 -26.23 80.37
CA ASN A 49 53.15 -26.85 81.50
C ASN A 49 54.17 -27.89 81.03
N GLY A 50 55.36 -27.88 81.63
CA GLY A 50 56.49 -28.75 81.28
C GLY A 50 57.39 -28.19 80.16
N THR A 51 57.02 -27.07 79.53
CA THR A 51 57.83 -26.40 78.51
C THR A 51 58.02 -24.92 78.86
N ASP A 52 56.92 -24.19 78.97
CA ASP A 52 56.94 -22.75 79.21
C ASP A 52 56.98 -22.40 80.71
N TYR A 53 56.45 -23.30 81.54
CA TYR A 53 56.47 -23.17 82.99
C TYR A 53 56.38 -24.54 83.68
N PHE A 54 56.69 -24.56 84.98
CA PHE A 54 56.50 -25.69 85.87
C PHE A 54 55.64 -25.28 87.08
N ILE A 55 54.90 -26.23 87.65
CA ILE A 55 54.06 -26.01 88.82
C ILE A 55 54.69 -26.67 90.05
N VAL A 56 54.83 -25.90 91.12
CA VAL A 56 55.20 -26.38 92.45
C VAL A 56 53.99 -26.28 93.37
N GLY A 57 53.75 -27.28 94.22
CA GLY A 57 52.65 -27.26 95.20
C GLY A 57 51.30 -27.80 94.70
N VAL A 58 51.29 -28.67 93.69
CA VAL A 58 50.07 -29.39 93.27
C VAL A 58 49.51 -30.21 94.45
N GLY A 59 48.19 -30.18 94.65
CA GLY A 59 47.50 -30.82 95.76
C GLY A 59 47.52 -30.03 97.07
N SER A 60 48.34 -28.97 97.19
CA SER A 60 48.45 -28.14 98.39
C SER A 60 47.17 -27.34 98.66
N TYR A 61 46.72 -27.35 99.92
CA TYR A 61 45.57 -26.58 100.38
C TYR A 61 45.81 -25.06 100.39
N PHE A 62 47.06 -24.63 100.52
CA PHE A 62 47.43 -23.21 100.54
C PHE A 62 47.82 -22.68 99.14
N GLY A 63 47.61 -23.49 98.11
CA GLY A 63 48.07 -23.22 96.76
C GLY A 63 49.55 -23.51 96.56
N GLY A 64 50.11 -22.95 95.49
CA GLY A 64 51.42 -23.26 94.99
C GLY A 64 52.02 -22.12 94.19
N LYS A 65 52.96 -22.45 93.31
CA LYS A 65 53.71 -21.49 92.50
C LYS A 65 53.85 -21.96 91.06
N VAL A 66 53.69 -21.05 90.12
CA VAL A 66 54.06 -21.20 88.72
C VAL A 66 55.47 -20.60 88.53
N VAL A 67 56.40 -21.42 88.04
CA VAL A 67 57.77 -21.03 87.74
C VAL A 67 57.94 -21.02 86.22
N LEU A 68 58.01 -19.84 85.63
CA LEU A 68 58.19 -19.66 84.19
C LEU A 68 59.63 -20.02 83.78
N SER A 69 59.78 -20.63 82.60
CA SER A 69 61.09 -20.94 81.99
C SER A 69 61.86 -19.68 81.56
N LYS A 70 61.18 -18.53 81.45
CA LYS A 70 61.74 -17.20 81.15
C LYS A 70 61.01 -16.13 81.98
N PRO A 71 61.68 -15.04 82.41
CA PRO A 71 61.01 -13.92 83.07
C PRO A 71 59.84 -13.39 82.27
N LEU A 72 58.72 -13.07 82.93
CA LEU A 72 57.60 -12.41 82.27
C LEU A 72 58.02 -10.99 81.86
N ALA A 73 57.86 -10.67 80.58
CA ALA A 73 58.26 -9.38 80.03
C ALA A 73 57.60 -8.20 80.77
N LYS A 74 58.26 -7.05 80.77
CA LYS A 74 57.73 -5.86 81.45
C LYS A 74 56.38 -5.46 80.87
N ASP A 75 55.43 -5.14 81.75
CA ASP A 75 54.05 -4.70 81.46
C ASP A 75 53.13 -5.77 80.85
N TRP A 76 53.66 -6.96 80.52
CA TRP A 76 52.83 -8.11 80.17
C TRP A 76 52.05 -8.60 81.39
N LYS A 77 50.83 -9.10 81.17
CA LYS A 77 50.02 -9.69 82.23
C LYS A 77 50.15 -11.20 82.22
N ILE A 78 50.03 -11.82 83.39
CA ILE A 78 49.87 -13.27 83.54
C ILE A 78 48.66 -13.57 84.40
N LEU A 79 47.79 -14.43 83.90
CA LEU A 79 46.64 -15.00 84.57
C LEU A 79 46.98 -16.43 84.96
N LEU A 80 46.86 -16.74 86.25
CA LEU A 80 46.88 -18.09 86.78
C LEU A 80 45.45 -18.44 87.15
N GLU A 81 44.80 -19.35 86.43
CA GLU A 81 43.39 -19.68 86.66
C GLU A 81 43.20 -21.19 86.86
N ARG A 82 42.37 -21.54 87.83
CA ARG A 82 41.94 -22.92 88.05
C ARG A 82 40.98 -23.34 86.94
N ASP A 83 41.37 -24.38 86.20
CA ASP A 83 40.53 -24.99 85.16
C ASP A 83 40.21 -26.45 85.50
N LEU A 84 39.08 -26.67 86.16
CA LEU A 84 38.59 -28.02 86.44
C LEU A 84 37.68 -28.53 85.32
N PRO A 85 37.85 -29.80 84.90
CA PRO A 85 36.86 -30.51 84.09
C PRO A 85 35.47 -30.51 84.76
N VAL A 86 34.41 -30.28 84.00
CA VAL A 86 33.03 -30.27 84.55
C VAL A 86 32.47 -31.71 84.59
N ILE A 87 33.12 -32.58 85.35
CA ILE A 87 32.72 -33.98 85.57
C ILE A 87 32.85 -34.34 87.04
N GLN A 88 32.04 -35.30 87.51
CA GLN A 88 32.22 -35.88 88.83
C GLN A 88 33.16 -37.08 88.70
N GLU A 89 34.42 -36.94 89.12
CA GLU A 89 35.41 -38.02 89.04
C GLU A 89 35.24 -39.08 90.15
N THR A 90 34.57 -38.73 91.25
CA THR A 90 34.40 -39.60 92.42
C THR A 90 33.05 -40.32 92.39
N ASP A 91 33.08 -41.66 92.29
CA ASP A 91 31.93 -42.55 92.45
C ASP A 91 31.84 -43.08 93.90
N LEU A 92 30.74 -42.77 94.59
CA LEU A 92 30.51 -43.17 95.98
C LEU A 92 29.79 -44.51 96.03
N ARG A 93 30.47 -45.56 96.50
CA ARG A 93 29.92 -46.92 96.57
C ARG A 93 28.98 -47.11 97.76
N ASN A 94 27.88 -47.82 97.54
CA ASN A 94 26.97 -48.22 98.62
C ASN A 94 27.63 -49.27 99.54
N GLN A 95 27.46 -49.12 100.86
CA GLN A 95 27.98 -50.01 101.92
C GLN A 95 29.52 -50.13 102.05
N GLY A 96 30.29 -49.18 101.48
CA GLY A 96 31.72 -49.08 101.72
C GLY A 96 32.08 -48.49 103.10
N LYS A 97 33.34 -48.62 103.53
CA LYS A 97 33.85 -47.85 104.68
C LYS A 97 33.76 -46.35 104.36
N PHE A 98 33.30 -45.56 105.33
CA PHE A 98 33.26 -44.10 105.20
C PHE A 98 34.69 -43.54 105.28
N PHE A 99 35.20 -43.02 104.16
CA PHE A 99 36.44 -42.25 104.11
C PHE A 99 36.07 -40.78 103.94
N ALA A 100 36.24 -39.99 104.99
CA ALA A 100 35.82 -38.58 105.01
C ALA A 100 36.53 -37.78 103.90
N GLU A 101 37.80 -38.05 103.67
CA GLU A 101 38.63 -37.38 102.66
C GLU A 101 38.07 -37.54 101.24
N VAL A 102 37.50 -38.70 100.90
CA VAL A 102 36.89 -38.94 99.57
C VAL A 102 35.64 -38.07 99.37
N HIS A 103 34.85 -37.86 100.44
CA HIS A 103 33.66 -37.02 100.38
C HIS A 103 34.04 -35.54 100.32
N GLU A 104 35.00 -35.13 101.14
CA GLU A 104 35.51 -33.76 101.18
C GLU A 104 36.15 -33.36 99.85
N ASP A 105 36.99 -34.20 99.24
CA ASP A 105 37.57 -33.89 97.92
C ASP A 105 36.49 -33.77 96.83
N ALA A 106 35.43 -34.58 96.90
CA ALA A 106 34.29 -34.47 95.98
C ALA A 106 33.47 -33.18 96.18
N PHE A 107 33.22 -32.77 97.43
CA PHE A 107 32.53 -31.51 97.72
C PHE A 107 33.38 -30.28 97.40
N ASP A 108 34.68 -30.34 97.66
CA ASP A 108 35.64 -29.31 97.27
C ASP A 108 35.67 -29.13 95.75
N TYR A 109 35.72 -30.24 95.00
CA TYR A 109 35.66 -30.21 93.54
C TYR A 109 34.39 -29.50 93.03
N LEU A 110 33.23 -29.82 93.61
CA LEU A 110 31.98 -29.17 93.24
C LEU A 110 31.96 -27.67 93.59
N THR A 111 32.43 -27.29 94.78
CA THR A 111 32.57 -25.89 95.17
C THR A 111 33.50 -25.12 94.22
N MET A 112 34.61 -25.73 93.81
CA MET A 112 35.54 -25.12 92.85
C MET A 112 34.92 -24.98 91.45
N LEU A 113 34.07 -25.92 91.01
CA LEU A 113 33.30 -25.77 89.77
C LEU A 113 32.31 -24.60 89.84
N ILE A 114 31.67 -24.38 91.00
CA ILE A 114 30.79 -23.21 91.20
C ILE A 114 31.59 -21.90 91.13
N GLN A 115 32.77 -21.84 91.75
CA GLN A 115 33.65 -20.68 91.65
C GLN A 115 34.05 -20.38 90.20
N LYS A 116 34.40 -21.42 89.43
CA LYS A 116 34.67 -21.30 87.98
C LYS A 116 33.48 -20.71 87.23
N ALA A 117 32.28 -21.22 87.47
CA ALA A 117 31.06 -20.72 86.82
C ALA A 117 30.78 -19.24 87.16
N LEU A 118 30.92 -18.84 88.42
CA LEU A 118 30.78 -17.44 88.84
C LEU A 118 31.85 -16.54 88.22
N GLY A 119 33.08 -17.04 88.08
CA GLY A 119 34.16 -16.37 87.34
C GLY A 119 33.80 -16.12 85.88
N THR A 120 33.32 -17.14 85.16
CA THR A 120 32.88 -16.99 83.75
C THR A 120 31.72 -16.01 83.61
N PHE A 121 30.73 -16.04 84.51
CA PHE A 121 29.64 -15.05 84.50
C PHE A 121 30.12 -13.62 84.74
N SER A 122 31.27 -13.44 85.38
CA SER A 122 31.84 -12.11 85.59
C SER A 122 32.31 -11.43 84.30
N LEU A 123 32.68 -12.24 83.30
CA LEU A 123 33.15 -11.83 81.95
C LEU A 123 32.00 -11.63 80.94
N SER A 124 30.77 -12.02 81.29
CA SER A 124 29.61 -11.91 80.41
C SER A 124 29.04 -10.49 80.38
N LEU A 125 28.48 -10.08 79.23
CA LEU A 125 27.71 -8.84 79.13
C LEU A 125 26.42 -9.00 79.95
N ARG A 126 26.31 -8.27 81.06
CA ARG A 126 25.22 -8.43 82.03
C ARG A 126 24.61 -7.10 82.45
N LYS A 127 23.41 -7.20 82.99
CA LYS A 127 22.76 -6.10 83.71
C LYS A 127 23.52 -5.84 85.01
N PRO A 128 23.84 -4.58 85.36
CA PRO A 128 24.47 -4.26 86.64
C PRO A 128 23.65 -4.71 87.86
N THR A 129 22.32 -4.57 87.77
CA THR A 129 21.36 -5.00 88.81
C THR A 129 20.10 -5.58 88.17
N TYR A 130 19.24 -6.23 88.96
CA TYR A 130 17.94 -6.69 88.49
C TYR A 130 17.07 -5.55 87.93
N LEU A 131 17.23 -4.32 88.44
CA LEU A 131 16.47 -3.13 88.07
C LEU A 131 16.99 -2.41 86.82
N SER A 132 18.24 -2.65 86.40
CA SER A 132 18.80 -2.01 85.20
C SER A 132 17.94 -2.36 83.96
N ASN A 133 17.87 -1.51 82.95
CA ASN A 133 17.23 -1.80 81.67
C ASN A 133 18.23 -1.85 80.50
N HIS A 134 19.52 -1.92 80.82
CA HIS A 134 20.63 -1.98 79.88
C HIS A 134 21.63 -3.04 80.32
N TYR A 135 22.43 -3.47 79.36
CA TYR A 135 23.65 -4.23 79.61
C TYR A 135 24.83 -3.26 79.72
N ASP A 136 25.70 -3.47 80.70
CA ASP A 136 26.90 -2.64 80.90
C ASP A 136 28.14 -3.38 80.41
N ALA A 137 28.75 -2.85 79.34
CA ALA A 137 30.00 -3.38 78.79
C ALA A 137 31.25 -2.93 79.59
N LYS A 138 31.08 -2.07 80.60
CA LYS A 138 32.15 -1.53 81.46
C LYS A 138 33.30 -0.86 80.70
N GLY A 139 32.97 -0.20 79.59
CA GLY A 139 33.93 0.43 78.69
C GLY A 139 34.67 -0.54 77.76
N ASN A 140 34.39 -1.85 77.82
CA ASN A 140 34.96 -2.82 76.90
C ASN A 140 34.33 -2.71 75.50
N ARG A 141 35.11 -3.05 74.47
CA ARG A 141 34.62 -3.12 73.09
C ARG A 141 33.70 -4.33 72.89
N ILE A 142 32.64 -4.13 72.10
CA ILE A 142 31.81 -5.22 71.57
C ILE A 142 32.28 -5.49 70.14
N THR A 143 32.94 -6.61 69.91
CA THR A 143 33.47 -7.02 68.60
C THR A 143 32.58 -8.08 67.95
N ASN A 144 32.66 -8.22 66.62
CA ASN A 144 31.89 -9.20 65.83
C ASN A 144 30.36 -9.02 65.88
N LEU A 145 29.89 -7.78 66.00
CA LEU A 145 28.46 -7.43 65.93
C LEU A 145 27.97 -7.44 64.48
N ALA A 146 26.98 -8.29 64.18
CA ALA A 146 26.35 -8.37 62.86
C ALA A 146 25.58 -7.07 62.51
N PRO A 147 25.31 -6.78 61.21
CA PRO A 147 24.46 -5.67 60.83
C PRO A 147 23.05 -5.76 61.43
N PRO A 148 22.42 -4.62 61.77
CA PRO A 148 21.07 -4.60 62.35
C PRO A 148 20.02 -5.10 61.34
N LYS A 149 19.02 -5.85 61.82
CA LYS A 149 17.87 -6.34 61.01
C LYS A 149 16.58 -5.59 61.33
N PHE A 150 16.38 -5.23 62.59
CA PHE A 150 15.21 -4.51 63.07
C PHE A 150 15.61 -3.14 63.63
N GLY A 151 14.66 -2.20 63.69
CA GLY A 151 14.94 -0.80 64.07
C GLY A 151 15.41 -0.61 65.53
N SER A 152 15.31 -1.64 66.37
CA SER A 152 15.80 -1.64 67.76
C SER A 152 17.17 -2.33 67.93
N ASP A 153 17.75 -2.87 66.86
CA ASP A 153 19.04 -3.55 66.92
C ASP A 153 20.18 -2.52 67.04
N SER A 154 21.28 -2.91 67.68
CA SER A 154 22.49 -2.09 67.69
C SER A 154 23.14 -2.09 66.31
N ALA A 155 23.56 -0.91 65.84
CA ALA A 155 24.20 -0.76 64.53
C ALA A 155 25.73 -0.89 64.64
N ASN A 156 26.34 -1.68 63.75
CA ASN A 156 27.79 -1.68 63.57
C ASN A 156 28.24 -0.50 62.70
N LYS A 157 29.53 -0.14 62.77
CA LYS A 157 30.07 1.03 62.07
C LYS A 157 29.90 0.94 60.54
N ASP A 158 30.12 -0.22 59.95
CA ASP A 158 30.02 -0.43 58.51
C ASP A 158 28.61 -0.16 57.97
N TYR A 159 27.57 -0.58 58.69
CA TYR A 159 26.19 -0.30 58.32
C TYR A 159 25.90 1.21 58.29
N VAL A 160 26.39 1.95 59.29
CA VAL A 160 26.18 3.41 59.39
C VAL A 160 26.93 4.14 58.27
N ASP A 161 28.20 3.83 58.05
CA ASP A 161 29.01 4.50 57.02
C ASP A 161 28.47 4.26 55.60
N ASN A 162 28.00 3.04 55.30
CA ASN A 162 27.43 2.71 53.99
C ASN A 162 26.07 3.39 53.76
N SER A 163 25.24 3.51 54.81
CA SER A 163 23.95 4.20 54.72
C SER A 163 24.11 5.69 54.41
N ILE A 164 25.19 6.32 54.87
CA ILE A 164 25.49 7.74 54.63
C ILE A 164 26.02 7.99 53.21
N LYS A 165 26.89 7.11 52.69
CA LYS A 165 27.49 7.26 51.34
C LYS A 165 26.46 7.28 50.21
N ASP A 166 25.39 6.50 50.31
CA ASP A 166 24.39 6.42 49.24
C ASP A 166 23.51 7.67 49.15
N ILE A 167 23.21 8.31 50.29
CA ILE A 167 22.50 9.60 50.38
C ILE A 167 23.34 10.72 49.77
N ASP A 168 24.64 10.68 50.00
CA ASP A 168 25.57 11.71 49.60
C ASP A 168 25.81 11.76 48.07
N SER A 169 25.67 10.63 47.37
CA SER A 169 25.96 10.54 45.92
C SER A 169 24.87 11.13 45.00
N LYS A 170 23.71 11.56 45.53
CA LYS A 170 22.50 11.89 44.73
C LYS A 170 21.94 13.31 44.93
N THR A 171 22.68 14.24 45.54
CA THR A 171 22.13 15.56 45.94
C THR A 171 22.87 16.76 45.35
N LEU A 172 22.12 17.80 44.96
CA LEU A 172 22.67 19.16 44.77
C LEU A 172 23.09 19.68 46.16
N ARG A 173 24.29 20.25 46.29
CA ARG A 173 24.81 20.71 47.59
C ARG A 173 25.21 22.17 47.53
N VAL A 174 24.96 22.89 48.61
CA VAL A 174 25.54 24.21 48.88
C VAL A 174 26.09 24.23 50.30
N LYS A 175 27.12 25.05 50.55
CA LYS A 175 27.90 25.02 51.80
C LYS A 175 27.29 25.89 52.90
N ASP A 176 26.45 26.82 52.52
CA ASP A 176 26.02 27.98 53.27
C ASP A 176 24.58 27.84 53.81
N LYS A 177 23.72 27.04 53.16
CA LYS A 177 22.30 26.88 53.55
C LYS A 177 21.74 25.53 53.13
N LEU A 178 20.69 25.06 53.82
CA LEU A 178 19.89 23.93 53.32
C LEU A 178 19.11 24.38 52.07
N ILE A 179 19.10 23.55 51.03
CA ILE A 179 18.29 23.76 49.84
C ILE A 179 16.98 22.97 49.92
N ASN A 180 15.93 23.50 49.29
CA ASN A 180 14.67 22.80 49.12
C ASN A 180 14.83 21.58 48.19
N ALA A 181 13.97 20.58 48.38
CA ALA A 181 13.86 19.46 47.47
C ALA A 181 13.43 19.94 46.09
N LEU A 182 14.03 19.40 45.02
CA LEU A 182 13.58 19.68 43.66
C LEU A 182 12.14 19.20 43.46
N PRO A 183 11.33 19.91 42.66
CA PRO A 183 9.98 19.48 42.29
C PRO A 183 9.95 18.08 41.67
N ASN A 184 8.78 17.43 41.73
CA ASN A 184 8.60 16.06 41.23
C ASN A 184 8.81 15.98 39.70
N THR A 185 8.85 14.74 39.16
CA THR A 185 9.20 14.49 37.75
C THR A 185 8.31 15.24 36.77
N GLU A 186 7.01 15.29 37.05
CA GLU A 186 6.02 15.99 36.22
C GLU A 186 6.24 17.51 36.23
N GLN A 187 6.52 18.07 37.41
CA GLN A 187 6.70 19.52 37.59
C GLN A 187 7.99 20.06 36.97
N ARG A 188 9.03 19.22 36.83
CA ARG A 188 10.35 19.61 36.28
C ARG A 188 10.54 19.24 34.81
N ALA A 189 9.62 18.50 34.19
CA ALA A 189 9.71 18.16 32.77
C ALA A 189 9.76 19.42 31.90
N ASN A 190 10.65 19.45 30.90
CA ASN A 190 10.84 20.55 29.94
C ASN A 190 11.15 21.93 30.58
N LYS A 191 11.79 21.94 31.75
CA LYS A 191 12.21 23.15 32.47
C LYS A 191 13.70 23.15 32.75
N ILE A 192 14.26 24.32 33.02
CA ILE A 192 15.65 24.50 33.44
C ILE A 192 15.74 24.73 34.95
N LEU A 193 16.85 24.31 35.55
CA LEU A 193 17.16 24.61 36.94
C LEU A 193 17.63 26.06 37.05
N ALA A 194 17.01 26.83 37.95
CA ALA A 194 17.34 28.21 38.27
C ALA A 194 17.32 28.42 39.79
N PHE A 195 17.54 29.65 40.25
CA PHE A 195 17.50 30.02 41.67
C PHE A 195 16.58 31.23 41.88
N ASP A 196 15.84 31.24 42.98
CA ASP A 196 15.05 32.40 43.40
C ASP A 196 15.92 33.47 44.10
N ASP A 197 15.31 34.58 44.49
CA ASP A 197 15.98 35.69 45.18
C ASP A 197 16.57 35.31 46.56
N ASN A 198 16.23 34.12 47.09
CA ASN A 198 16.78 33.54 48.32
C ASN A 198 17.87 32.49 48.06
N GLY A 199 18.29 32.31 46.80
CA GLY A 199 19.27 31.32 46.37
C GLY A 199 18.76 29.88 46.43
N GLN A 200 17.44 29.66 46.51
CA GLN A 200 16.85 28.32 46.54
C GLN A 200 16.64 27.78 45.12
N PRO A 201 16.94 26.50 44.86
CA PRO A 201 16.76 25.91 43.53
C PRO A 201 15.27 25.85 43.18
N ILE A 202 14.93 26.37 42.01
CA ILE A 202 13.61 26.35 41.40
C ILE A 202 13.70 25.80 39.97
N VAL A 203 12.57 25.42 39.40
CA VAL A 203 12.50 25.06 37.97
C VAL A 203 11.71 26.13 37.23
N VAL A 204 12.28 26.67 36.17
CA VAL A 204 11.67 27.73 35.37
C VAL A 204 11.56 27.29 33.91
N LEU A 205 10.67 27.93 33.17
CA LEU A 205 10.66 27.76 31.72
C LEU A 205 11.99 28.26 31.16
N PRO A 206 12.56 27.58 30.14
CA PRO A 206 13.67 28.17 29.40
C PRO A 206 13.22 29.53 28.82
N GLU A 207 14.16 30.47 28.73
CA GLU A 207 13.89 31.74 28.08
C GLU A 207 13.55 31.50 26.61
N SER A 208 12.47 32.13 26.13
CA SER A 208 11.99 31.95 24.76
C SER A 208 13.08 32.33 23.75
N GLY A 209 13.39 31.43 22.82
CA GLY A 209 14.44 31.61 21.82
C GLY A 209 15.87 31.33 22.31
N SER A 210 16.06 30.89 23.56
CA SER A 210 17.36 30.40 24.04
C SER A 210 17.73 29.06 23.39
N ALA A 211 19.02 28.71 23.36
CA ALA A 211 19.46 27.40 22.85
C ALA A 211 18.80 26.21 23.58
N SER A 212 18.55 26.37 24.88
CA SER A 212 17.84 25.37 25.69
C SER A 212 16.37 25.22 25.29
N ASP A 213 15.68 26.34 24.99
CA ASP A 213 14.30 26.34 24.48
C ASP A 213 14.22 25.61 23.14
N VAL A 214 15.08 25.98 22.18
CA VAL A 214 15.15 25.35 20.85
C VAL A 214 15.43 23.85 20.94
N LEU A 215 16.39 23.40 21.76
CA LEU A 215 16.71 21.97 21.89
C LEU A 215 15.56 21.17 22.53
N ILE A 216 14.85 21.76 23.50
CA ILE A 216 13.66 21.13 24.12
C ILE A 216 12.53 21.03 23.09
N GLU A 217 12.29 22.08 22.30
CA GLU A 217 11.27 22.06 21.26
C GLU A 217 11.59 21.06 20.13
N LEU A 218 12.85 21.01 19.68
CA LEU A 218 13.34 20.06 18.67
C LEU A 218 13.32 18.59 19.12
N ASN A 219 13.46 18.32 20.42
CA ASN A 219 13.37 16.96 20.95
C ASN A 219 11.91 16.54 21.27
N SER A 220 10.95 17.44 21.11
CA SER A 220 9.53 17.11 21.26
C SER A 220 9.04 16.26 20.08
N TYR A 221 7.86 15.64 20.22
CA TYR A 221 7.19 14.95 19.11
C TYR A 221 6.85 15.87 17.92
N LYS A 222 6.89 17.20 18.12
CA LYS A 222 6.72 18.21 17.06
C LYS A 222 8.05 18.66 16.45
N GLY A 223 9.19 18.20 16.96
CA GLY A 223 10.51 18.71 16.59
C GLY A 223 10.80 18.65 15.09
N ALA A 224 10.35 17.59 14.41
CA ALA A 224 10.44 17.50 12.96
C ALA A 224 9.73 18.66 12.25
N ASN A 225 8.55 19.08 12.71
CA ASN A 225 7.77 20.18 12.13
C ASN A 225 8.42 21.56 12.36
N LEU A 226 9.33 21.67 13.32
CA LEU A 226 10.08 22.91 13.58
C LEU A 226 11.30 23.05 12.67
N ILE A 227 11.71 21.96 12.01
CA ILE A 227 12.77 21.97 11.00
C ILE A 227 12.11 21.96 9.62
N ASP A 228 12.22 23.07 8.89
CA ASP A 228 11.73 23.20 7.51
C ASP A 228 10.23 22.85 7.36
N ASN A 229 9.42 23.18 8.38
CA ASN A 229 7.99 22.82 8.46
C ASN A 229 7.70 21.31 8.37
N GLY A 230 8.67 20.45 8.72
CA GLY A 230 8.53 18.99 8.61
C GLY A 230 8.99 18.41 7.27
N ASN A 231 9.49 19.25 6.36
CA ASN A 231 9.83 18.88 5.00
C ASN A 231 11.29 18.45 4.90
N LEU A 232 11.60 17.23 5.35
CA LEU A 232 12.93 16.66 5.17
C LEU A 232 13.16 16.30 3.69
N VAL A 233 13.65 17.26 2.91
CA VAL A 233 14.08 17.05 1.52
C VAL A 233 15.48 16.45 1.45
N ILE A 234 15.74 15.66 0.40
CA ILE A 234 17.08 15.12 0.11
C ILE A 234 18.11 16.21 -0.23
N TYR A 235 17.64 17.44 -0.49
CA TYR A 235 18.46 18.56 -0.90
C TYR A 235 18.87 19.42 0.30
N LYS A 236 20.16 19.78 0.32
CA LYS A 236 20.73 20.71 1.30
C LYS A 236 20.64 22.12 0.74
N LYS A 237 19.84 22.97 1.36
CA LYS A 237 19.70 24.39 1.04
C LYS A 237 20.96 25.14 1.50
N ILE A 238 21.75 25.69 0.58
CA ILE A 238 23.09 26.24 0.93
C ILE A 238 23.27 27.75 0.74
N GLY A 239 22.44 28.42 -0.07
CA GLY A 239 22.62 29.85 -0.33
C GLY A 239 21.68 30.42 -1.39
N LEU A 240 21.99 31.65 -1.81
CA LEU A 240 21.27 32.42 -2.82
C LEU A 240 22.20 32.70 -4.00
N PHE A 241 21.71 32.60 -5.24
CA PHE A 241 22.51 32.96 -6.41
C PHE A 241 23.04 34.40 -6.27
N GLY A 242 24.34 34.57 -6.51
CA GLY A 242 25.03 35.86 -6.40
C GLY A 242 25.64 36.15 -5.03
N ASP A 243 25.49 35.28 -4.03
CA ASP A 243 26.12 35.45 -2.70
C ASP A 243 27.61 35.08 -2.65
N GLY A 244 28.18 34.61 -3.77
CA GLY A 244 29.58 34.23 -3.89
C GLY A 244 29.94 32.86 -3.33
N GLY A 245 28.95 32.00 -3.05
CA GLY A 245 29.16 30.64 -2.58
C GLY A 245 29.45 29.60 -3.67
N TYR A 246 29.61 28.35 -3.21
CA TYR A 246 29.87 27.19 -4.07
C TYR A 246 29.02 25.98 -3.66
N VAL A 247 28.62 25.17 -4.63
CA VAL A 247 28.08 23.83 -4.38
C VAL A 247 29.23 22.85 -4.22
N SER A 248 29.15 21.96 -3.24
CA SER A 248 30.17 20.94 -2.91
C SER A 248 29.68 19.51 -3.16
N SER A 249 28.37 19.34 -3.34
CA SER A 249 27.69 18.08 -3.50
C SER A 249 26.57 18.19 -4.52
N LYS A 250 26.23 17.08 -5.18
CA LYS A 250 25.07 16.97 -6.08
C LYS A 250 23.71 17.18 -5.39
N TYR A 251 23.70 17.24 -4.05
CA TYR A 251 22.52 17.49 -3.23
C TYR A 251 22.43 18.94 -2.73
N ASP A 252 23.46 19.75 -2.96
CA ASP A 252 23.42 21.16 -2.60
C ASP A 252 22.50 21.90 -3.58
N VAL A 253 21.63 22.76 -3.05
CA VAL A 253 20.71 23.58 -3.85
C VAL A 253 20.81 25.03 -3.46
N VAL A 254 20.70 25.88 -4.48
CA VAL A 254 20.83 27.34 -4.39
C VAL A 254 19.52 27.97 -4.80
N ARG A 255 19.06 28.96 -4.05
CA ARG A 255 17.80 29.65 -4.32
C ARG A 255 18.02 30.84 -5.23
N ASP A 256 17.14 31.03 -6.21
CA ASP A 256 17.14 32.20 -7.09
C ASP A 256 16.08 33.23 -6.63
N VAL A 257 16.15 34.43 -7.23
CA VAL A 257 15.22 35.53 -6.97
C VAL A 257 13.77 35.22 -7.36
N ASP A 258 13.55 34.22 -8.22
CA ASP A 258 12.23 33.70 -8.56
C ASP A 258 11.58 32.90 -7.42
N GLY A 259 12.32 32.62 -6.35
CA GLY A 259 11.88 31.91 -5.17
C GLY A 259 12.08 30.39 -5.21
N PHE A 260 12.50 29.83 -6.34
CA PHE A 260 12.77 28.40 -6.53
C PHE A 260 14.20 28.01 -6.14
N TRP A 261 14.37 26.73 -5.84
CA TRP A 261 15.67 26.10 -5.60
C TRP A 261 16.17 25.42 -6.86
N TYR A 262 17.48 25.49 -7.07
CA TYR A 262 18.14 24.93 -8.25
C TYR A 262 19.26 23.97 -7.84
N LYS A 263 19.32 22.84 -8.53
CA LYS A 263 20.33 21.80 -8.40
C LYS A 263 21.30 21.88 -9.56
N TYR A 264 22.59 21.86 -9.28
CA TYR A 264 23.63 21.81 -10.30
C TYR A 264 23.67 20.43 -11.01
N LEU A 265 23.78 20.44 -12.34
CA LEU A 265 23.84 19.27 -13.19
C LEU A 265 25.26 18.92 -13.65
N GLY A 266 26.20 19.84 -13.52
CA GLY A 266 27.61 19.61 -13.85
C GLY A 266 28.28 18.61 -12.90
N SER A 267 29.37 18.03 -13.37
CA SER A 267 30.18 17.04 -12.63
C SER A 267 31.41 17.65 -11.95
N ASP A 268 31.70 18.92 -12.20
CA ASP A 268 32.84 19.70 -11.75
C ASP A 268 32.58 20.35 -10.39
N LEU A 269 32.53 19.52 -9.34
CA LEU A 269 32.38 19.98 -7.96
C LEU A 269 33.76 20.15 -7.28
N PRO A 270 33.97 21.20 -6.43
CA PRO A 270 33.02 22.26 -6.12
C PRO A 270 32.86 23.28 -7.25
N PHE A 271 31.65 23.82 -7.41
CA PHE A 271 31.30 24.78 -8.46
C PHE A 271 30.81 26.11 -7.86
N ASN A 272 31.41 27.22 -8.26
CA ASN A 272 30.98 28.56 -7.83
C ASN A 272 29.71 28.97 -8.56
N TYR A 273 28.65 29.31 -7.83
CA TYR A 273 27.37 29.69 -8.42
C TYR A 273 27.19 31.21 -8.46
N VAL A 274 26.70 31.74 -9.58
CA VAL A 274 26.47 33.19 -9.77
C VAL A 274 25.03 33.46 -10.18
N THR A 275 24.58 32.86 -11.28
CA THR A 275 23.19 32.89 -11.74
C THR A 275 22.82 31.51 -12.28
N PRO A 276 21.54 31.10 -12.25
CA PRO A 276 21.12 29.87 -12.88
C PRO A 276 21.28 29.96 -14.41
N ASP A 277 21.79 28.89 -15.01
CA ASP A 277 21.94 28.70 -16.46
C ASP A 277 21.46 27.28 -16.86
N GLU A 278 21.78 26.84 -18.08
CA GLU A 278 21.38 25.51 -18.59
C GLU A 278 21.93 24.31 -17.79
N ASN A 279 22.97 24.53 -16.98
CA ASN A 279 23.54 23.52 -16.10
C ASN A 279 22.81 23.44 -14.74
N TRP A 280 21.71 24.17 -14.56
CA TRP A 280 20.92 24.17 -13.33
C TRP A 280 19.51 23.67 -13.59
N MET A 281 19.06 22.72 -12.77
CA MET A 281 17.70 22.19 -12.77
C MET A 281 16.89 22.81 -11.64
N ASN A 282 15.76 23.42 -11.98
CA ASN A 282 14.78 23.87 -10.98
C ASN A 282 14.17 22.64 -10.27
N VAL A 283 14.31 22.58 -8.95
CA VAL A 283 13.79 21.52 -8.08
C VAL A 283 12.60 21.98 -7.23
N GLY A 284 12.00 23.11 -7.59
CA GLY A 284 10.82 23.67 -6.97
C GLY A 284 11.11 24.48 -5.71
N ILE A 285 10.07 24.77 -4.94
CA ILE A 285 10.15 25.54 -3.70
C ILE A 285 10.51 24.69 -2.47
N LEU A 286 10.53 23.35 -2.62
CA LEU A 286 10.89 22.40 -1.57
C LEU A 286 10.02 22.60 -0.32
N ASN A 287 8.71 22.66 -0.54
CA ASN A 287 7.67 23.00 0.44
C ASN A 287 6.92 21.77 1.00
N GLY A 288 7.52 20.58 0.90
CA GLY A 288 6.95 19.34 1.47
C GLY A 288 6.12 18.50 0.52
N PHE A 289 5.81 19.03 -0.66
CA PHE A 289 5.21 18.24 -1.72
C PHE A 289 6.26 17.38 -2.43
N ASP A 290 5.80 16.33 -3.10
CA ASP A 290 6.65 15.48 -3.93
C ASP A 290 7.40 16.32 -4.97
N LEU A 291 8.68 15.98 -5.18
CA LEU A 291 9.58 16.73 -6.04
C LEU A 291 9.03 16.91 -7.47
N HIS A 292 8.25 15.94 -7.94
CA HIS A 292 7.72 15.86 -9.30
C HIS A 292 6.24 16.27 -9.39
N SER A 293 5.70 16.84 -8.32
CA SER A 293 4.32 17.35 -8.26
C SER A 293 4.24 18.84 -8.64
N PRO A 294 3.18 19.29 -9.33
CA PRO A 294 2.97 20.71 -9.59
C PRO A 294 2.93 21.58 -8.33
N GLU A 295 2.46 21.05 -7.19
CA GLU A 295 2.41 21.79 -5.92
C GLU A 295 3.81 22.20 -5.40
N ASN A 296 4.85 21.39 -5.67
CA ASN A 296 6.24 21.76 -5.39
C ASN A 296 6.74 22.89 -6.31
N PHE A 297 5.99 23.24 -7.35
CA PHE A 297 6.26 24.38 -8.23
C PHE A 297 5.21 25.49 -8.08
N GLY A 298 4.45 25.48 -6.98
CA GLY A 298 3.51 26.55 -6.63
C GLY A 298 2.09 26.36 -7.17
N ALA A 299 1.72 25.19 -7.69
CA ALA A 299 0.33 24.93 -8.07
C ALA A 299 -0.61 24.97 -6.84
N ILE A 300 -1.78 25.59 -7.00
CA ILE A 300 -2.88 25.54 -6.04
C ILE A 300 -4.03 24.75 -6.66
N ALA A 301 -4.01 23.44 -6.49
CA ALA A 301 -5.08 22.57 -6.96
C ALA A 301 -6.41 22.89 -6.25
N ASN A 302 -7.53 22.63 -6.95
CA ASN A 302 -8.91 22.87 -6.53
C ASN A 302 -9.31 24.35 -6.37
N ASP A 303 -8.46 25.31 -6.73
CA ASP A 303 -8.84 26.74 -6.83
C ASP A 303 -8.99 27.13 -8.31
N GLU A 304 -10.21 27.47 -8.72
CA GLU A 304 -10.53 27.84 -10.11
C GLU A 304 -9.92 29.17 -10.57
N ARG A 305 -9.46 29.99 -9.61
CA ARG A 305 -8.83 31.29 -9.89
C ARG A 305 -7.33 31.15 -10.15
N PHE A 306 -6.75 29.98 -9.86
CA PHE A 306 -5.31 29.76 -9.94
C PHE A 306 -4.94 28.93 -11.16
N ASP A 307 -4.19 29.53 -12.08
CA ASP A 307 -3.64 28.82 -13.23
C ASP A 307 -2.43 27.97 -12.82
N CYS A 308 -2.63 26.66 -12.82
CA CYS A 308 -1.62 25.66 -12.49
C CYS A 308 -0.67 25.36 -13.66
N LEU A 309 -0.92 25.88 -14.87
CA LEU A 309 -0.12 25.54 -16.04
C LEU A 309 1.38 25.85 -15.89
N PRO A 310 1.82 27.03 -15.37
CA PRO A 310 3.24 27.31 -15.18
C PRO A 310 3.92 26.27 -14.27
N ALA A 311 3.24 25.87 -13.18
CA ALA A 311 3.73 24.90 -12.23
C ALA A 311 3.79 23.48 -12.83
N ILE A 312 2.76 23.07 -13.60
CA ILE A 312 2.77 21.81 -14.35
C ILE A 312 3.93 21.76 -15.34
N ASN A 313 4.17 22.85 -16.09
CA ASN A 313 5.27 22.92 -17.05
C ASN A 313 6.64 22.80 -16.38
N LEU A 314 6.82 23.36 -15.18
CA LEU A 314 8.04 23.19 -14.38
C LEU A 314 8.17 21.75 -13.86
N ALA A 315 7.10 21.14 -13.38
CA ALA A 315 7.09 19.75 -12.95
C ALA A 315 7.48 18.79 -14.11
N ILE A 316 6.91 18.99 -15.31
CA ILE A 316 7.25 18.22 -16.52
C ILE A 316 8.75 18.28 -16.84
N LYS A 317 9.41 19.42 -16.63
CA LYS A 317 10.86 19.57 -16.87
C LYS A 317 11.73 18.70 -15.96
N THR A 318 11.19 18.19 -14.86
CA THR A 318 11.91 17.22 -14.01
C THR A 318 12.02 15.84 -14.66
N GLY A 319 11.31 15.60 -15.77
CA GLY A 319 11.23 14.31 -16.46
C GLY A 319 10.17 13.37 -15.87
N ILE A 320 9.58 13.72 -14.72
CA ILE A 320 8.51 12.97 -14.07
C ILE A 320 7.36 13.93 -13.74
N LEU A 321 6.12 13.49 -13.94
CA LEU A 321 4.91 14.22 -13.51
C LEU A 321 4.06 13.32 -12.61
N ASN A 322 3.98 13.68 -11.34
CA ASN A 322 3.11 13.01 -10.37
C ASN A 322 1.93 13.91 -10.03
N LEU A 323 0.73 13.50 -10.45
CA LEU A 323 -0.52 14.10 -10.04
C LEU A 323 -1.16 13.24 -8.94
N TYR A 324 -2.04 13.82 -8.13
CA TYR A 324 -2.64 13.14 -6.99
C TYR A 324 -4.17 13.07 -7.08
N PRO A 325 -4.81 12.04 -6.50
CA PRO A 325 -6.26 11.90 -6.53
C PRO A 325 -6.95 13.08 -5.82
N ASN A 326 -8.19 13.37 -6.18
CA ASN A 326 -8.99 14.49 -5.64
C ASN A 326 -8.36 15.89 -5.84
N LYS A 327 -7.47 16.02 -6.83
CA LYS A 327 -6.89 17.30 -7.26
C LYS A 327 -7.41 17.68 -8.63
N THR A 328 -7.93 18.90 -8.74
CA THR A 328 -8.27 19.55 -10.01
C THR A 328 -7.27 20.66 -10.27
N TYR A 329 -6.45 20.50 -11.30
CA TYR A 329 -5.49 21.50 -11.74
C TYR A 329 -6.13 22.32 -12.85
N HIS A 330 -6.42 23.59 -12.58
CA HIS A 330 -6.99 24.50 -13.56
C HIS A 330 -5.87 25.03 -14.46
N VAL A 331 -6.05 24.98 -15.78
CA VAL A 331 -5.04 25.39 -16.76
C VAL A 331 -5.63 26.40 -17.75
N SER A 332 -4.89 27.47 -18.02
CA SER A 332 -5.30 28.51 -18.97
C SER A 332 -5.04 28.17 -20.44
N ASN A 333 -4.25 27.12 -20.70
CA ASN A 333 -3.81 26.71 -22.03
C ASN A 333 -3.37 25.23 -22.03
N GLU A 334 -2.94 24.69 -23.16
CA GLU A 334 -2.62 23.27 -23.34
C GLU A 334 -1.51 22.79 -22.39
N VAL A 335 -1.72 21.63 -21.76
CA VAL A 335 -0.65 20.85 -21.14
C VAL A 335 -0.01 19.98 -22.22
N ILE A 336 1.20 20.32 -22.64
CA ILE A 336 1.93 19.62 -23.71
C ILE A 336 2.83 18.55 -23.09
N ILE A 337 2.64 17.29 -23.49
CA ILE A 337 3.40 16.16 -22.97
C ILE A 337 4.59 15.84 -23.88
N PRO A 338 5.84 15.90 -23.36
CA PRO A 338 7.04 15.60 -24.13
C PRO A 338 7.33 14.09 -24.20
N SER A 339 8.20 13.70 -25.15
CA SER A 339 8.57 12.30 -25.43
C SER A 339 9.02 11.51 -24.19
N TYR A 340 9.83 12.10 -23.31
CA TYR A 340 10.48 11.39 -22.20
C TYR A 340 9.66 11.31 -20.90
N LEU A 341 8.41 11.81 -20.89
CA LEU A 341 7.71 12.02 -19.62
C LEU A 341 7.29 10.69 -18.99
N HIS A 342 7.69 10.49 -17.74
CA HIS A 342 7.21 9.38 -16.91
C HIS A 342 6.33 9.90 -15.77
N GLY A 343 5.56 9.04 -15.11
CA GLY A 343 4.87 9.41 -13.87
C GLY A 343 3.53 8.74 -13.66
N SER A 344 2.77 9.30 -12.71
CA SER A 344 1.47 8.76 -12.31
C SER A 344 0.41 9.87 -12.28
N LEU A 345 -0.71 9.64 -12.96
CA LEU A 345 -1.81 10.59 -13.10
C LEU A 345 -2.87 10.43 -11.99
N ASN A 346 -2.93 9.25 -11.36
CA ASN A 346 -3.65 8.93 -10.12
C ASN A 346 -5.11 9.45 -10.01
N GLY A 347 -5.85 9.54 -11.12
CA GLY A 347 -7.23 10.02 -11.13
C GLY A 347 -7.39 11.53 -10.93
N ALA A 348 -6.32 12.31 -11.06
CA ALA A 348 -6.39 13.76 -11.03
C ALA A 348 -7.20 14.32 -12.21
N THR A 349 -7.66 15.55 -12.07
CA THR A 349 -8.37 16.28 -13.12
C THR A 349 -7.52 17.44 -13.62
N ILE A 350 -7.34 17.57 -14.94
CA ILE A 350 -6.86 18.79 -15.58
C ILE A 350 -8.07 19.49 -16.20
N LYS A 351 -8.34 20.73 -15.79
CA LYS A 351 -9.55 21.47 -16.14
C LYS A 351 -9.23 22.77 -16.85
N ALA A 352 -9.86 23.01 -18.00
CA ALA A 352 -9.71 24.26 -18.73
C ALA A 352 -10.35 25.44 -17.98
N ILE A 353 -9.67 26.59 -17.95
CA ILE A 353 -10.19 27.87 -17.46
C ILE A 353 -9.89 29.02 -18.44
N GLY A 354 -10.55 30.15 -18.23
CA GLY A 354 -10.30 31.38 -19.00
C GLY A 354 -10.83 31.32 -20.43
N VAL A 355 -10.13 31.99 -21.34
CA VAL A 355 -10.48 32.05 -22.77
C VAL A 355 -9.68 30.99 -23.52
N TRP A 356 -10.39 30.13 -24.26
CA TRP A 356 -9.77 29.00 -24.95
C TRP A 356 -9.81 29.16 -26.48
N ASP A 357 -8.71 28.85 -27.15
CA ASP A 357 -8.59 28.95 -28.60
C ASP A 357 -9.24 27.75 -29.32
N VAL A 358 -9.83 28.02 -30.49
CA VAL A 358 -10.58 27.07 -31.32
C VAL A 358 -9.69 26.08 -32.07
N LYS A 359 -8.57 25.61 -31.48
CA LYS A 359 -7.69 24.57 -32.06
C LYS A 359 -6.66 24.03 -31.05
N LYS A 360 -7.06 24.04 -29.78
CA LYS A 360 -6.22 23.62 -28.66
C LYS A 360 -6.89 22.55 -27.84
N ALA A 361 -6.10 21.57 -27.41
CA ALA A 361 -6.52 20.53 -26.49
C ALA A 361 -6.13 20.87 -25.06
N VAL A 362 -6.93 20.47 -24.08
CA VAL A 362 -6.54 20.61 -22.67
C VAL A 362 -5.24 19.85 -22.40
N VAL A 363 -5.11 18.64 -22.98
CA VAL A 363 -3.88 17.85 -22.92
C VAL A 363 -3.47 17.40 -24.32
N ARG A 364 -2.23 17.67 -24.70
CA ARG A 364 -1.68 17.40 -26.03
C ARG A 364 -0.42 16.53 -26.00
N PHE A 365 -0.50 15.38 -26.66
CA PHE A 365 0.60 14.47 -26.96
C PHE A 365 0.99 14.63 -28.43
N SER A 366 1.54 15.80 -28.77
CA SER A 366 1.96 16.14 -30.13
C SER A 366 2.98 17.28 -30.04
N LYS A 367 3.92 17.32 -30.98
CA LYS A 367 4.82 18.48 -31.18
C LYS A 367 4.16 19.57 -32.02
N PHE A 368 3.07 19.24 -32.69
CA PHE A 368 2.37 20.07 -33.67
C PHE A 368 1.02 20.53 -33.15
N SER A 369 0.58 21.68 -33.65
CA SER A 369 -0.75 22.21 -33.33
C SER A 369 -1.84 21.39 -34.03
N ILE A 370 -3.08 21.46 -33.52
CA ILE A 370 -4.22 20.77 -34.14
C ILE A 370 -4.49 21.39 -35.53
N GLY A 371 -4.66 20.54 -36.55
CA GLY A 371 -4.85 20.97 -37.94
C GLY A 371 -3.58 21.28 -38.73
N GLU A 372 -2.39 21.04 -38.17
CA GLU A 372 -1.14 21.26 -38.88
C GLU A 372 -0.97 20.29 -40.06
N LYS A 373 -0.59 20.82 -41.23
CA LYS A 373 -0.51 20.10 -42.50
C LYS A 373 0.94 19.83 -42.90
N GLY A 374 1.16 18.79 -43.71
CA GLY A 374 2.49 18.48 -44.25
C GLY A 374 3.49 17.97 -43.22
N VAL A 375 3.02 17.44 -42.08
CA VAL A 375 3.89 16.89 -41.04
C VAL A 375 4.33 15.48 -41.45
N GLU A 376 5.63 15.30 -41.64
CA GLU A 376 6.22 14.01 -42.02
C GLU A 376 6.20 13.02 -40.84
N VAL A 377 5.49 11.90 -40.99
CA VAL A 377 5.31 10.93 -39.90
C VAL A 377 6.57 10.10 -39.62
N GLY A 378 7.40 9.82 -40.64
CA GLY A 378 8.57 8.95 -40.50
C GLY A 378 9.72 9.54 -39.66
N LEU A 379 9.73 10.85 -39.45
CA LEU A 379 10.80 11.57 -38.75
C LEU A 379 10.69 11.43 -37.22
N ILE A 380 11.77 10.97 -36.58
CA ILE A 380 11.80 10.68 -35.14
C ILE A 380 11.61 11.97 -34.32
N GLU A 381 12.17 13.08 -34.80
CA GLU A 381 12.04 14.40 -34.22
C GLU A 381 10.61 14.95 -34.23
N ASN A 382 9.73 14.39 -35.06
CA ASN A 382 8.31 14.77 -35.11
C ASN A 382 7.44 13.96 -34.13
N GLN A 383 7.97 12.85 -33.62
CA GLN A 383 7.21 11.90 -32.81
C GLN A 383 7.32 12.21 -31.31
N VAL A 384 6.26 11.86 -30.57
CA VAL A 384 6.21 11.80 -29.11
C VAL A 384 6.47 10.34 -28.71
N ARG A 385 7.61 10.06 -28.07
CA ARG A 385 8.15 8.69 -27.94
C ARG A 385 8.68 8.41 -26.54
N GLY A 386 8.32 7.28 -25.94
CA GLY A 386 8.86 6.86 -24.64
C GLY A 386 8.06 7.36 -23.44
N VAL A 387 6.82 7.79 -23.64
CA VAL A 387 5.98 8.28 -22.55
C VAL A 387 5.51 7.09 -21.69
N ARG A 388 5.53 7.25 -20.37
CA ARG A 388 5.12 6.22 -19.38
C ARG A 388 4.27 6.86 -18.28
N LEU A 389 2.98 7.02 -18.54
CA LEU A 389 2.05 7.65 -17.60
C LEU A 389 1.03 6.64 -17.10
N ASN A 390 1.11 6.30 -15.82
CA ASN A 390 0.25 5.30 -15.19
C ASN A 390 -0.96 5.92 -14.50
N GLY A 391 -2.02 5.13 -14.32
CA GLY A 391 -3.25 5.55 -13.66
C GLY A 391 -4.18 6.37 -14.55
N ALA A 392 -5.35 6.73 -14.02
CA ALA A 392 -6.36 7.48 -14.77
C ALA A 392 -6.06 8.99 -14.81
N LEU A 393 -6.48 9.65 -15.88
CA LEU A 393 -6.51 11.11 -16.00
C LEU A 393 -7.89 11.56 -16.44
N ASN A 394 -8.46 12.48 -15.66
CA ASN A 394 -9.67 13.19 -16.02
C ASN A 394 -9.30 14.51 -16.70
N ILE A 395 -9.95 14.82 -17.81
CA ILE A 395 -9.74 16.04 -18.58
C ILE A 395 -11.10 16.72 -18.72
N ASP A 396 -11.28 17.85 -18.05
CA ASP A 396 -12.52 18.62 -18.13
C ASP A 396 -12.30 19.85 -19.02
N CYS A 397 -12.89 19.83 -20.22
CA CYS A 397 -12.87 20.97 -21.14
C CYS A 397 -13.73 22.14 -20.67
N ASN A 398 -14.49 21.98 -19.59
CA ASN A 398 -15.28 23.01 -18.90
C ASN A 398 -16.22 23.77 -19.83
N ASN A 399 -16.72 23.14 -20.90
CA ASN A 399 -17.56 23.74 -21.92
C ASN A 399 -16.91 24.94 -22.66
N ILE A 400 -15.59 25.09 -22.58
CA ILE A 400 -14.85 26.16 -23.25
C ILE A 400 -13.80 25.62 -24.21
N ALA A 401 -13.11 24.53 -23.84
CA ALA A 401 -12.06 23.98 -24.69
C ALA A 401 -12.66 23.17 -25.85
N SER A 402 -12.12 23.39 -27.05
CA SER A 402 -12.58 22.69 -28.25
C SER A 402 -12.20 21.22 -28.24
N TYR A 403 -10.98 20.90 -27.78
CA TYR A 403 -10.45 19.55 -27.71
C TYR A 403 -10.10 19.19 -26.27
N GLY A 404 -10.34 17.95 -25.86
CA GLY A 404 -9.90 17.48 -24.54
C GLY A 404 -8.52 16.86 -24.61
N PHE A 405 -8.43 15.70 -25.25
CA PHE A 405 -7.20 14.96 -25.46
C PHE A 405 -6.87 14.91 -26.95
N TYR A 406 -5.66 15.34 -27.30
CA TYR A 406 -5.15 15.24 -28.67
C TYR A 406 -3.81 14.53 -28.69
N ALA A 407 -3.73 13.40 -29.38
CA ALA A 407 -2.50 12.68 -29.64
C ALA A 407 -2.22 12.64 -31.13
N ARG A 408 -1.02 13.08 -31.52
CA ARG A 408 -0.53 12.95 -32.89
C ARG A 408 0.92 12.50 -32.88
N LEU A 409 1.20 11.41 -33.58
CA LEU A 409 2.51 10.76 -33.59
C LEU A 409 2.98 10.35 -32.18
N LEU A 410 2.04 9.86 -31.36
CA LEU A 410 2.37 9.16 -30.11
C LEU A 410 2.77 7.72 -30.43
N CYS A 411 4.05 7.43 -30.24
CA CYS A 411 4.71 6.29 -30.88
C CYS A 411 5.69 5.57 -29.95
N ALA A 412 6.31 4.50 -30.47
CA ALA A 412 7.51 3.86 -29.94
C ALA A 412 7.35 3.32 -28.51
N GLU A 413 6.47 2.34 -28.39
CA GLU A 413 6.18 1.61 -27.16
C GLU A 413 5.68 2.49 -26.03
N SER A 414 5.23 3.73 -26.28
CA SER A 414 4.65 4.62 -25.25
C SER A 414 3.47 3.95 -24.52
N GLY A 415 3.25 4.28 -23.26
CA GLY A 415 2.23 3.67 -22.41
C GLY A 415 1.46 4.71 -21.62
N LEU A 416 0.13 4.67 -21.73
CA LEU A 416 -0.81 5.54 -21.05
C LEU A 416 -1.79 4.70 -20.22
N GLY A 417 -2.22 5.22 -19.08
CA GLY A 417 -3.34 4.68 -18.33
C GLY A 417 -4.69 5.07 -18.95
N ASP A 418 -5.71 5.22 -18.10
CA ASP A 418 -7.06 5.55 -18.54
C ASP A 418 -7.20 7.05 -18.81
N ILE A 419 -7.89 7.43 -19.89
CA ILE A 419 -8.16 8.81 -20.29
C ILE A 419 -9.68 9.03 -20.33
N TYR A 420 -10.15 9.90 -19.45
CA TYR A 420 -11.54 10.35 -19.40
C TYR A 420 -11.61 11.82 -19.78
N VAL A 421 -12.41 12.14 -20.79
CA VAL A 421 -12.61 13.51 -21.27
C VAL A 421 -14.07 13.92 -21.09
N TYR A 422 -14.26 15.14 -20.60
CA TYR A 422 -15.58 15.72 -20.35
C TYR A 422 -15.75 17.05 -21.06
N ASN A 423 -16.98 17.33 -21.50
CA ASN A 423 -17.44 18.69 -21.83
C ASN A 423 -16.73 19.39 -22.99
N ALA A 424 -16.09 18.67 -23.91
CA ALA A 424 -15.39 19.26 -25.05
C ALA A 424 -16.38 19.93 -26.02
N MET A 425 -16.06 21.14 -26.50
CA MET A 425 -16.91 21.90 -27.43
C MET A 425 -16.80 21.42 -28.89
N LYS A 426 -15.82 20.57 -29.18
CA LYS A 426 -15.67 19.84 -30.44
C LYS A 426 -15.39 18.36 -30.13
N TRP A 427 -14.15 17.90 -30.23
CA TRP A 427 -13.81 16.50 -30.00
C TRP A 427 -13.35 16.24 -28.57
N GLY A 428 -13.87 15.18 -27.94
CA GLY A 428 -13.33 14.70 -26.67
C GLY A 428 -11.90 14.20 -26.85
N ILE A 429 -11.73 13.16 -27.66
CA ILE A 429 -10.44 12.48 -27.88
C ILE A 429 -10.16 12.46 -29.38
N VAL A 430 -8.93 12.81 -29.78
CA VAL A 430 -8.44 12.68 -31.16
C VAL A 430 -7.09 11.99 -31.14
N MET A 431 -6.94 10.94 -31.96
CA MET A 431 -5.68 10.22 -32.13
C MET A 431 -5.34 10.08 -33.61
N LEU A 432 -4.15 10.52 -34.01
CA LEU A 432 -3.68 10.52 -35.41
C LEU A 432 -2.26 10.00 -35.51
N GLY A 433 -2.00 9.08 -36.43
CA GLY A 433 -0.66 8.56 -36.67
C GLY A 433 -0.01 7.98 -35.41
N CYS A 434 -0.78 7.37 -34.52
CA CYS A 434 -0.26 6.80 -33.28
C CYS A 434 0.02 5.31 -33.52
N TRP A 435 1.21 4.83 -33.14
CA TRP A 435 1.60 3.45 -33.45
C TRP A 435 2.46 2.80 -32.38
N TYR A 436 2.32 1.48 -32.25
CA TYR A 436 3.06 0.67 -31.26
C TYR A 436 3.00 1.31 -29.86
N PHE A 437 1.81 1.67 -29.37
CA PHE A 437 1.66 2.24 -28.02
C PHE A 437 0.53 1.50 -27.28
N THR A 438 0.55 1.57 -25.95
CA THR A 438 -0.51 1.02 -25.09
C THR A 438 -1.29 2.12 -24.40
N VAL A 439 -2.58 1.90 -24.23
CA VAL A 439 -3.48 2.78 -23.48
C VAL A 439 -4.52 1.96 -22.73
N GLY A 440 -4.96 2.48 -21.58
CA GLY A 440 -6.10 1.96 -20.86
C GLY A 440 -7.43 2.33 -21.54
N ILE A 441 -8.39 2.75 -20.75
CA ILE A 441 -9.71 3.18 -21.21
C ILE A 441 -9.60 4.51 -21.96
N LEU A 442 -10.28 4.63 -23.10
CA LEU A 442 -10.54 5.92 -23.76
C LEU A 442 -12.03 6.22 -23.64
N HIS A 443 -12.38 7.33 -22.99
CA HIS A 443 -13.77 7.66 -22.76
C HIS A 443 -14.02 9.16 -22.90
N ALA A 444 -14.97 9.54 -23.76
CA ALA A 444 -15.45 10.91 -23.91
C ALA A 444 -16.92 11.02 -23.46
N ASN A 445 -17.23 11.99 -22.61
CA ASN A 445 -18.58 12.22 -22.10
C ASN A 445 -19.01 13.69 -22.23
N SER A 446 -20.24 13.93 -22.69
CA SER A 446 -20.85 15.26 -22.77
C SER A 446 -20.08 16.21 -23.71
N CYS A 447 -19.43 15.66 -24.72
CA CYS A 447 -18.68 16.38 -25.76
C CYS A 447 -19.59 16.76 -26.95
N ALA A 448 -19.12 17.56 -27.91
CA ALA A 448 -19.86 17.73 -29.17
C ALA A 448 -19.67 16.51 -30.09
N GLN A 449 -18.47 15.98 -30.16
CA GLN A 449 -18.16 14.67 -30.72
C GLN A 449 -17.30 13.90 -29.73
N GLY A 450 -17.47 12.58 -29.67
CA GLY A 450 -16.78 11.75 -28.66
C GLY A 450 -15.30 11.54 -29.00
N ILE A 451 -15.02 10.55 -29.84
CA ILE A 451 -13.67 10.03 -30.08
C ILE A 451 -13.40 9.91 -31.60
N SER A 452 -12.28 10.45 -32.07
CA SER A 452 -11.77 10.26 -33.43
C SER A 452 -10.47 9.43 -33.40
N LEU A 453 -10.47 8.30 -34.10
CA LEU A 453 -9.31 7.41 -34.21
C LEU A 453 -8.89 7.29 -35.68
N GLY A 454 -7.73 7.85 -36.04
CA GLY A 454 -7.19 7.77 -37.40
C GLY A 454 -7.91 8.64 -38.43
N TYR A 455 -8.82 9.52 -37.99
CA TYR A 455 -9.53 10.46 -38.87
C TYR A 455 -9.10 11.93 -38.61
N PRO A 456 -8.50 12.62 -39.61
CA PRO A 456 -7.99 14.00 -39.44
C PRO A 456 -9.15 15.01 -39.31
N THR A 457 -9.35 15.55 -38.11
CA THR A 457 -10.52 16.36 -37.74
C THR A 457 -10.45 17.83 -38.18
N GLU A 458 -9.24 18.32 -38.49
CA GLU A 458 -8.98 19.70 -38.92
C GLU A 458 -8.22 19.75 -40.26
N GLY A 459 -8.23 18.64 -41.00
CA GLY A 459 -7.53 18.51 -42.28
C GLY A 459 -6.02 18.34 -42.14
N GLU A 460 -5.56 17.74 -41.03
CA GLU A 460 -4.18 17.30 -40.86
C GLU A 460 -3.75 16.41 -42.04
N THR A 461 -2.53 16.61 -42.53
CA THR A 461 -1.95 15.81 -43.62
C THR A 461 -0.49 15.46 -43.33
N SER A 462 -0.01 14.40 -43.99
CA SER A 462 1.40 14.00 -44.05
C SER A 462 1.79 13.77 -45.52
N PRO A 463 2.96 14.23 -46.00
CA PRO A 463 3.43 13.98 -47.36
C PRO A 463 3.57 12.49 -47.69
N SER A 464 4.01 11.68 -46.72
CA SER A 464 4.18 10.23 -46.85
C SER A 464 2.90 9.42 -46.57
N GLY A 465 1.76 10.09 -46.31
CA GLY A 465 0.58 9.43 -45.74
C GLY A 465 0.80 9.05 -44.27
N GLY A 466 -0.04 8.15 -43.72
CA GLY A 466 0.25 7.52 -42.43
C GLY A 466 -0.28 8.22 -41.17
N LEU A 467 -1.43 8.89 -41.25
CA LEU A 467 -2.18 9.31 -40.05
C LEU A 467 -3.02 8.18 -39.41
N ALA A 468 -2.82 6.95 -39.89
CA ALA A 468 -3.50 5.77 -39.40
C ALA A 468 -3.07 5.39 -37.97
N ILE A 469 -3.94 4.69 -37.24
CA ILE A 469 -3.58 4.04 -35.97
C ILE A 469 -2.98 2.66 -36.27
N ASN A 470 -1.74 2.40 -35.88
CA ASN A 470 -1.02 1.19 -36.31
C ASN A 470 -0.59 0.29 -35.15
N ALA A 471 -1.03 -0.97 -35.20
CA ALA A 471 -0.71 -2.03 -34.25
C ALA A 471 -1.03 -1.67 -32.80
N VAL A 472 -2.26 -1.20 -32.57
CA VAL A 472 -2.75 -0.77 -31.25
C VAL A 472 -4.00 -1.56 -30.88
N PHE A 473 -4.00 -2.11 -29.67
CA PHE A 473 -5.21 -2.63 -29.03
C PHE A 473 -5.76 -1.57 -28.07
N LEU A 474 -7.00 -1.17 -28.30
CA LEU A 474 -7.74 -0.26 -27.44
C LEU A 474 -8.73 -1.10 -26.61
N PRO A 475 -8.48 -1.32 -25.30
CA PRO A 475 -9.29 -2.25 -24.51
C PRO A 475 -10.75 -1.79 -24.39
N PHE A 476 -10.98 -0.48 -24.25
CA PHE A 476 -12.30 0.12 -24.18
C PHE A 476 -12.31 1.50 -24.84
N VAL A 477 -13.30 1.76 -25.69
CA VAL A 477 -13.57 3.04 -26.35
C VAL A 477 -15.03 3.41 -26.09
N GLY A 478 -15.26 4.42 -25.25
CA GLY A 478 -16.58 4.87 -24.83
C GLY A 478 -16.91 6.28 -25.28
N ALA A 479 -18.11 6.51 -25.81
CA ALA A 479 -18.63 7.84 -26.09
C ALA A 479 -20.05 7.99 -25.53
N TRP A 480 -20.19 8.78 -24.47
CA TRP A 480 -21.50 9.01 -23.82
C TRP A 480 -21.96 10.44 -24.01
N SER A 481 -23.20 10.63 -24.43
CA SER A 481 -23.85 11.94 -24.58
C SER A 481 -23.06 12.93 -25.45
N THR A 482 -23.43 13.09 -26.72
CA THR A 482 -22.89 14.15 -27.56
C THR A 482 -23.79 15.39 -27.60
N ALA A 483 -24.44 15.70 -26.48
CA ALA A 483 -25.54 16.67 -26.37
C ALA A 483 -25.20 18.09 -26.84
N LYS A 484 -23.92 18.45 -26.91
CA LYS A 484 -23.47 19.76 -27.40
C LYS A 484 -23.67 19.95 -28.90
N SER A 485 -23.82 18.85 -29.65
CA SER A 485 -24.16 18.88 -31.06
C SER A 485 -25.66 18.96 -31.33
N LYS A 486 -26.49 19.06 -30.29
CA LYS A 486 -27.95 19.14 -30.44
C LYS A 486 -28.36 20.26 -31.38
N GLY A 487 -29.16 19.94 -32.39
CA GLY A 487 -29.71 20.90 -33.36
C GLY A 487 -28.68 21.48 -34.34
N LYS A 488 -27.51 20.85 -34.51
CA LYS A 488 -26.44 21.33 -35.41
C LYS A 488 -26.55 20.79 -36.85
N GLY A 489 -27.68 20.16 -37.21
CA GLY A 489 -27.93 19.68 -38.57
C GLY A 489 -27.28 18.33 -38.88
N TYR A 490 -27.23 17.42 -37.91
CA TYR A 490 -26.83 16.04 -38.14
C TYR A 490 -27.77 15.39 -39.15
N ASP A 491 -27.19 14.82 -40.21
CA ASP A 491 -27.90 14.05 -41.23
C ASP A 491 -27.00 12.87 -41.65
N PRO A 492 -27.33 11.63 -41.26
CA PRO A 492 -26.59 10.45 -41.64
C PRO A 492 -26.78 10.03 -43.10
N THR A 493 -27.86 10.50 -43.76
CA THR A 493 -28.25 10.11 -45.13
C THR A 493 -27.65 11.01 -46.21
N SER A 494 -27.19 12.19 -45.81
CA SER A 494 -26.53 13.16 -46.68
C SER A 494 -25.23 12.61 -47.31
N ASP A 495 -25.00 12.99 -48.57
CA ASP A 495 -23.75 12.73 -49.30
C ASP A 495 -22.60 13.66 -48.82
N ASN A 496 -22.89 14.69 -48.02
CA ASN A 496 -21.88 15.56 -47.42
C ASN A 496 -21.35 14.97 -46.11
N PHE A 497 -20.15 14.38 -46.14
CA PHE A 497 -19.54 13.74 -44.97
C PHE A 497 -19.51 14.61 -43.70
N ALA A 498 -19.40 15.94 -43.83
CA ALA A 498 -19.39 16.84 -42.68
C ALA A 498 -20.69 16.77 -41.85
N SER A 499 -21.84 16.48 -42.47
CA SER A 499 -23.12 16.29 -41.75
C SER A 499 -23.22 14.93 -41.04
N ASN A 500 -22.55 13.89 -41.55
CA ASN A 500 -22.57 12.55 -40.98
C ASN A 500 -21.84 12.46 -39.63
N ILE A 501 -20.89 13.38 -39.38
CA ILE A 501 -20.03 13.37 -38.19
C ILE A 501 -20.49 14.32 -37.07
N ILE A 502 -21.55 15.09 -37.29
CA ILE A 502 -22.11 15.98 -36.28
C ILE A 502 -22.69 15.13 -35.15
N GLY A 503 -22.25 15.35 -33.92
CA GLY A 503 -22.71 14.56 -32.78
C GLY A 503 -22.25 13.11 -32.78
N ALA A 504 -21.29 12.70 -33.62
CA ALA A 504 -20.81 11.33 -33.66
C ALA A 504 -20.17 10.91 -32.33
N GLY A 505 -20.48 9.69 -31.87
CA GLY A 505 -19.85 9.08 -30.71
C GLY A 505 -18.40 8.74 -30.99
N VAL A 506 -18.17 7.77 -31.88
CA VAL A 506 -16.84 7.33 -32.30
C VAL A 506 -16.72 7.44 -33.82
N ILE A 507 -15.57 7.91 -34.31
CA ILE A 507 -15.21 7.85 -35.73
C ILE A 507 -13.96 7.02 -35.90
N LEU A 508 -14.06 6.05 -36.81
CA LEU A 508 -12.93 5.23 -37.24
C LEU A 508 -12.47 5.68 -38.62
N GLY A 509 -11.27 6.23 -38.65
CA GLY A 509 -10.46 6.45 -39.84
C GLY A 509 -9.50 5.30 -40.10
N GLU A 510 -8.42 5.56 -40.83
CA GLU A 510 -7.48 4.52 -41.25
C GLU A 510 -6.78 3.87 -40.05
N SER A 511 -6.57 2.55 -40.11
CA SER A 511 -5.70 1.82 -39.20
C SER A 511 -4.88 0.77 -39.95
N LEU A 512 -3.86 0.26 -39.27
CA LEU A 512 -3.04 -0.85 -39.73
C LEU A 512 -2.99 -1.88 -38.60
N SER A 513 -3.76 -2.96 -38.71
CA SER A 513 -3.81 -4.03 -37.73
C SER A 513 -4.16 -3.57 -36.30
N SER A 514 -5.18 -2.73 -36.16
CA SER A 514 -5.63 -2.24 -34.84
C SER A 514 -6.96 -2.86 -34.45
N SER A 515 -7.23 -2.95 -33.15
CA SER A 515 -8.45 -3.57 -32.64
C SER A 515 -9.01 -2.87 -31.41
N ILE A 516 -10.33 -2.95 -31.26
CA ILE A 516 -11.06 -2.42 -30.11
C ILE A 516 -11.70 -3.59 -29.37
N GLY A 517 -11.40 -3.72 -28.09
CA GLY A 517 -11.98 -4.74 -27.20
C GLY A 517 -13.47 -4.51 -26.99
N VAL A 518 -13.82 -3.34 -26.46
CA VAL A 518 -15.21 -2.91 -26.30
C VAL A 518 -15.39 -1.51 -26.88
N LEU A 519 -16.34 -1.35 -27.80
CA LEU A 519 -16.82 -0.05 -28.25
C LEU A 519 -18.21 0.18 -27.67
N CYS A 520 -18.37 1.29 -26.94
CA CYS A 520 -19.65 1.69 -26.40
C CYS A 520 -19.99 3.11 -26.87
N ALA A 521 -21.19 3.30 -27.41
CA ALA A 521 -21.70 4.65 -27.64
C ALA A 521 -23.16 4.75 -27.19
N GLU A 522 -23.42 5.73 -26.32
CA GLU A 522 -24.73 5.93 -25.71
C GLU A 522 -25.16 7.39 -25.76
N HIS A 523 -26.46 7.61 -25.96
CA HIS A 523 -27.08 8.93 -25.94
C HIS A 523 -26.45 9.95 -26.90
N THR A 524 -25.89 9.51 -28.02
CA THR A 524 -25.29 10.42 -29.00
C THR A 524 -26.36 11.17 -29.79
N GLN A 525 -26.11 12.44 -30.12
CA GLN A 525 -26.94 13.24 -31.01
C GLN A 525 -26.77 12.81 -32.47
N GLY A 526 -25.55 12.44 -32.86
CA GLY A 526 -25.23 11.80 -34.13
C GLY A 526 -25.13 10.28 -34.02
N ALA A 527 -24.52 9.63 -35.00
CA ALA A 527 -24.32 8.18 -34.96
C ALA A 527 -23.42 7.75 -33.80
N GLY A 528 -23.65 6.56 -33.26
CA GLY A 528 -22.80 5.97 -32.22
C GLY A 528 -21.39 5.68 -32.75
N LEU A 529 -21.31 5.09 -33.94
CA LEU A 529 -20.09 4.82 -34.70
C LEU A 529 -20.24 5.30 -36.15
N VAL A 530 -19.26 6.05 -36.64
CA VAL A 530 -19.11 6.40 -38.06
C VAL A 530 -17.81 5.82 -38.60
N THR A 531 -17.86 5.12 -39.73
CA THR A 531 -16.65 4.66 -40.44
C THR A 531 -16.34 5.57 -41.62
N ASN A 532 -15.08 5.95 -41.74
CA ASN A 532 -14.56 6.76 -42.84
C ASN A 532 -13.13 6.34 -43.21
N ASN A 533 -13.02 5.43 -44.17
CA ASN A 533 -11.81 4.65 -44.43
C ASN A 533 -11.35 3.91 -43.18
N ALA A 534 -12.27 3.21 -42.50
CA ALA A 534 -11.97 2.40 -41.32
C ALA A 534 -11.18 1.12 -41.64
N ILE A 535 -10.08 1.26 -42.38
CA ILE A 535 -9.23 0.18 -42.88
C ILE A 535 -8.53 -0.52 -41.71
N SER A 536 -8.46 -1.85 -41.77
CA SER A 536 -7.75 -2.78 -40.89
C SER A 536 -8.13 -2.74 -39.40
N TRP A 537 -9.33 -2.24 -39.09
CA TRP A 537 -9.89 -2.34 -37.74
C TRP A 537 -10.53 -3.70 -37.50
N SER A 538 -10.52 -4.16 -36.24
CA SER A 538 -11.42 -5.22 -35.78
C SER A 538 -12.09 -4.84 -34.46
N LEU A 539 -13.40 -5.06 -34.38
CA LEU A 539 -14.19 -4.74 -33.20
C LEU A 539 -14.65 -6.04 -32.53
N ASN A 540 -14.32 -6.22 -31.26
CA ASN A 540 -14.74 -7.42 -30.54
C ASN A 540 -16.19 -7.28 -30.04
N SER A 541 -16.45 -6.46 -29.02
CA SER A 541 -17.81 -6.19 -28.55
C SER A 541 -18.24 -4.75 -28.83
N VAL A 542 -19.43 -4.56 -29.39
CA VAL A 542 -20.01 -3.26 -29.69
C VAL A 542 -21.37 -3.13 -29.01
N TYR A 543 -21.57 -2.07 -28.24
CA TYR A 543 -22.83 -1.73 -27.59
C TYR A 543 -23.29 -0.34 -28.02
N PHE A 544 -24.53 -0.25 -28.48
CA PHE A 544 -25.16 1.01 -28.86
C PHE A 544 -26.49 1.18 -28.15
N GLU A 545 -26.69 2.36 -27.56
CA GLU A 545 -27.96 2.71 -26.91
C GLU A 545 -28.35 4.17 -27.14
N ALA A 546 -29.55 4.38 -27.68
CA ALA A 546 -30.18 5.69 -27.79
C ALA A 546 -29.32 6.71 -28.55
N ASN A 547 -28.73 6.30 -29.66
CA ASN A 547 -27.92 7.16 -30.53
C ASN A 547 -28.78 7.86 -31.59
N SER A 548 -28.18 8.77 -32.36
CA SER A 548 -28.81 9.61 -33.39
C SER A 548 -30.06 10.34 -32.90
N LYS A 549 -30.02 10.87 -31.68
CA LYS A 549 -31.19 11.51 -31.06
C LYS A 549 -31.69 12.76 -31.79
N ASP A 550 -30.82 13.43 -32.56
CA ASP A 550 -31.20 14.59 -33.39
C ASP A 550 -31.83 14.21 -34.73
N PHE A 551 -31.69 12.96 -35.16
CA PHE A 551 -32.22 12.44 -36.42
C PHE A 551 -33.20 11.28 -36.16
N ALA A 552 -34.10 11.48 -35.19
CA ALA A 552 -35.15 10.51 -34.91
C ALA A 552 -36.17 10.52 -36.04
N GLN A 553 -36.33 9.38 -36.72
CA GLN A 553 -37.25 9.24 -37.85
C GLN A 553 -38.45 8.37 -37.47
N THR A 554 -39.58 8.59 -38.14
CA THR A 554 -40.79 7.79 -37.95
C THR A 554 -40.68 6.53 -38.82
N ASN A 555 -40.85 5.34 -38.22
CA ASN A 555 -40.80 4.03 -38.89
C ASN A 555 -39.44 3.59 -39.46
N GLU A 556 -38.36 4.31 -39.14
CA GLU A 556 -36.98 3.94 -39.45
C GLU A 556 -36.17 3.85 -38.15
N PRO A 557 -35.13 2.99 -38.08
CA PRO A 557 -34.26 2.98 -36.93
C PRO A 557 -33.32 4.17 -36.93
N ASN A 558 -32.94 4.62 -35.73
CA ASN A 558 -31.86 5.58 -35.54
C ASN A 558 -30.53 5.00 -36.04
N VAL A 559 -29.67 5.85 -36.62
CA VAL A 559 -28.41 5.41 -37.23
C VAL A 559 -27.31 5.28 -36.18
N SER A 560 -27.24 4.13 -35.52
CA SER A 560 -26.21 3.85 -34.52
C SER A 560 -24.85 3.51 -35.15
N LEU A 561 -24.85 2.67 -36.18
CA LEU A 561 -23.66 2.38 -36.98
C LEU A 561 -23.84 2.98 -38.37
N LEU A 562 -22.95 3.90 -38.74
CA LEU A 562 -22.93 4.57 -40.03
C LEU A 562 -21.69 4.19 -40.82
N SER A 563 -21.86 3.45 -41.91
CA SER A 563 -20.82 3.28 -42.91
C SER A 563 -20.96 4.34 -44.00
N SER A 564 -20.05 5.32 -43.98
CA SER A 564 -20.16 6.52 -44.81
C SER A 564 -19.81 6.25 -46.28
N GLY A 565 -20.18 7.18 -47.16
CA GLY A 565 -19.83 7.13 -48.58
C GLY A 565 -18.34 7.40 -48.87
N SER A 566 -17.54 7.70 -47.85
CA SER A 566 -16.12 8.03 -48.00
C SER A 566 -15.18 6.84 -47.81
N ASN A 567 -15.72 5.66 -47.51
CA ASN A 567 -14.97 4.40 -47.39
C ASN A 567 -14.48 3.88 -48.76
N ARG A 568 -13.19 3.54 -48.86
CA ARG A 568 -12.55 2.92 -50.05
C ARG A 568 -12.90 1.44 -50.22
N GLU A 569 -12.77 0.96 -51.45
CA GLU A 569 -13.10 -0.41 -51.87
C GLU A 569 -12.13 -1.48 -51.32
N GLY A 570 -12.66 -2.67 -51.05
CA GLY A 570 -11.87 -3.87 -50.72
C GLY A 570 -11.60 -4.11 -49.23
N HIS A 571 -12.15 -3.28 -48.34
CA HIS A 571 -12.00 -3.43 -46.89
C HIS A 571 -13.25 -4.04 -46.22
N THR A 572 -13.04 -4.86 -45.20
CA THR A 572 -14.10 -5.43 -44.35
C THR A 572 -13.90 -5.00 -42.91
N LEU A 573 -14.91 -4.40 -42.27
CA LEU A 573 -14.96 -4.15 -40.84
C LEU A 573 -15.59 -5.35 -40.11
N PRO A 574 -14.78 -6.24 -39.49
CA PRO A 574 -15.29 -7.33 -38.68
C PRO A 574 -15.75 -6.83 -37.30
N ILE A 575 -16.94 -7.30 -36.89
CA ILE A 575 -17.54 -7.08 -35.58
C ILE A 575 -17.89 -8.44 -34.97
N THR A 576 -17.32 -8.80 -33.82
CA THR A 576 -17.59 -10.12 -33.21
C THR A 576 -18.98 -10.18 -32.58
N SER A 577 -19.36 -9.15 -31.83
CA SER A 577 -20.68 -9.05 -31.22
C SER A 577 -21.19 -7.62 -31.30
N LEU A 578 -22.38 -7.44 -31.85
CA LEU A 578 -23.07 -6.15 -31.92
C LEU A 578 -24.37 -6.22 -31.14
N THR A 579 -24.52 -5.33 -30.14
CA THR A 579 -25.76 -5.14 -29.38
C THR A 579 -26.38 -3.81 -29.77
N LEU A 580 -27.64 -3.85 -30.20
CA LEU A 580 -28.45 -2.67 -30.54
C LEU A 580 -29.53 -2.43 -29.50
N GLY A 581 -29.60 -1.18 -29.02
CA GLY A 581 -30.71 -0.65 -28.26
C GLY A 581 -32.02 -0.57 -29.05
N ALA A 582 -33.11 -0.19 -28.38
CA ALA A 582 -34.46 -0.28 -28.94
C ALA A 582 -34.60 0.45 -30.30
N ARG A 583 -34.03 1.64 -30.39
CA ARG A 583 -34.13 2.48 -31.60
C ARG A 583 -32.92 2.36 -32.50
N ASP A 584 -31.87 1.69 -32.06
CA ASP A 584 -30.58 1.70 -32.73
C ASP A 584 -30.58 0.79 -33.96
N GLY A 585 -29.90 1.22 -35.01
CA GLY A 585 -29.82 0.50 -36.27
C GLY A 585 -28.54 0.81 -37.03
N ILE A 586 -28.47 0.23 -38.23
CA ILE A 586 -27.32 0.29 -39.11
C ILE A 586 -27.73 1.03 -40.38
N PHE A 587 -26.92 1.99 -40.81
CA PHE A 587 -27.03 2.61 -42.13
C PHE A 587 -25.72 2.46 -42.89
N VAL A 588 -25.78 1.83 -44.06
CA VAL A 588 -24.66 1.79 -44.99
C VAL A 588 -24.99 2.62 -46.20
N SER A 589 -24.28 3.73 -46.38
CA SER A 589 -24.51 4.64 -47.51
C SER A 589 -24.43 3.89 -48.85
N LYS A 590 -25.28 4.27 -49.81
CA LYS A 590 -25.26 3.78 -51.20
C LYS A 590 -23.86 3.90 -51.84
N ASN A 591 -23.12 4.93 -51.46
CA ASN A 591 -21.80 5.26 -51.97
C ASN A 591 -20.68 4.58 -51.17
N SER A 592 -21.01 3.81 -50.13
CA SER A 592 -20.01 3.11 -49.34
C SER A 592 -19.47 1.88 -50.08
N PHE A 593 -18.15 1.72 -50.06
CA PHE A 593 -17.46 0.55 -50.56
C PHE A 593 -16.91 -0.37 -49.45
N GLU A 594 -17.13 -0.01 -48.18
CA GLU A 594 -16.81 -0.87 -47.05
C GLU A 594 -17.83 -2.02 -46.93
N ARG A 595 -17.32 -3.19 -46.55
CA ARG A 595 -18.12 -4.33 -46.13
C ARG A 595 -18.13 -4.42 -44.60
N ILE A 596 -19.29 -4.72 -44.01
CA ILE A 596 -19.40 -4.94 -42.56
C ILE A 596 -19.72 -6.41 -42.30
N ASP A 597 -18.86 -7.11 -41.56
CA ASP A 597 -19.04 -8.52 -41.22
C ASP A 597 -19.31 -8.66 -39.72
N ILE A 598 -20.56 -8.95 -39.38
CA ILE A 598 -21.03 -9.09 -38.00
C ILE A 598 -21.16 -10.58 -37.68
N ASN A 599 -20.42 -11.08 -36.71
CA ASN A 599 -20.55 -12.47 -36.27
C ASN A 599 -21.85 -12.71 -35.50
N ASN A 600 -22.10 -11.95 -34.43
CA ASN A 600 -23.32 -12.06 -33.64
C ASN A 600 -24.01 -10.70 -33.56
N ILE A 601 -25.31 -10.65 -33.85
CA ILE A 601 -26.13 -9.48 -33.59
C ILE A 601 -27.20 -9.81 -32.55
N TYR A 602 -27.29 -8.96 -31.52
CA TYR A 602 -28.32 -9.00 -30.50
C TYR A 602 -29.13 -7.70 -30.54
N ARG A 603 -30.45 -7.87 -30.57
CA ARG A 603 -31.43 -6.80 -30.43
C ARG A 603 -32.51 -7.27 -29.47
N PHE A 604 -32.89 -6.43 -28.52
CA PHE A 604 -33.87 -6.82 -27.51
C PHE A 604 -35.33 -6.53 -27.89
N ASP A 605 -35.56 -5.81 -28.98
CA ASP A 605 -36.90 -5.44 -29.44
C ASP A 605 -37.18 -5.85 -30.89
N ASN A 606 -38.41 -5.63 -31.35
CA ASN A 606 -38.89 -6.03 -32.68
C ASN A 606 -38.67 -4.96 -33.78
N ASN A 607 -37.78 -3.98 -33.58
CA ASN A 607 -37.60 -2.85 -34.50
C ASN A 607 -36.65 -3.15 -35.67
N LYS A 608 -36.72 -2.34 -36.74
CA LYS A 608 -35.88 -2.48 -37.95
C LYS A 608 -34.38 -2.41 -37.62
N THR A 609 -33.60 -3.38 -38.07
CA THR A 609 -32.13 -3.38 -37.91
C THR A 609 -31.42 -2.43 -38.85
N PHE A 610 -31.86 -2.38 -40.09
CA PHE A 610 -31.24 -1.58 -41.13
C PHE A 610 -32.17 -0.43 -41.51
N HIS A 611 -31.60 0.75 -41.69
CA HIS A 611 -32.29 1.86 -42.33
C HIS A 611 -32.62 1.49 -43.78
N SER A 612 -33.81 1.82 -44.28
CA SER A 612 -34.30 1.35 -45.58
C SER A 612 -33.43 1.75 -46.78
N ASP A 613 -32.74 2.90 -46.70
CA ASP A 613 -31.81 3.36 -47.75
C ASP A 613 -30.44 2.66 -47.71
N SER A 614 -30.24 1.69 -46.81
CA SER A 614 -28.97 1.00 -46.67
C SER A 614 -28.62 0.16 -47.89
N LYS A 615 -27.35 0.17 -48.27
CA LYS A 615 -26.75 -0.80 -49.19
C LYS A 615 -26.62 -2.18 -48.51
N LEU A 616 -27.72 -2.92 -48.37
CA LEU A 616 -27.77 -4.16 -47.60
C LEU A 616 -26.79 -5.25 -48.08
N ASN A 617 -26.43 -5.24 -49.37
CA ASN A 617 -25.51 -6.23 -49.94
C ASN A 617 -24.06 -6.10 -49.45
N SER A 618 -23.70 -5.03 -48.73
CA SER A 618 -22.39 -4.87 -48.10
C SER A 618 -22.36 -5.29 -46.63
N VAL A 619 -23.44 -5.86 -46.09
CA VAL A 619 -23.49 -6.36 -44.71
C VAL A 619 -23.70 -7.87 -44.65
N LYS A 620 -22.77 -8.56 -44.01
CA LYS A 620 -22.90 -9.98 -43.65
C LYS A 620 -23.19 -10.11 -42.16
N VAL A 621 -24.19 -10.91 -41.80
CA VAL A 621 -24.47 -11.30 -40.42
C VAL A 621 -24.43 -12.82 -40.32
N LYS A 622 -23.61 -13.37 -39.42
CA LYS A 622 -23.43 -14.83 -39.28
C LYS A 622 -24.49 -15.46 -38.37
N PHE A 623 -24.73 -14.89 -37.19
CA PHE A 623 -25.68 -15.39 -36.20
C PHE A 623 -26.59 -14.25 -35.70
N VAL A 624 -27.89 -14.54 -35.58
CA VAL A 624 -28.93 -13.61 -35.13
C VAL A 624 -29.68 -14.25 -33.96
N ASN A 625 -29.91 -13.51 -32.87
CA ASN A 625 -30.65 -14.03 -31.71
C ASN A 625 -32.10 -13.53 -31.64
N TYR A 626 -32.99 -14.47 -31.28
CA TYR A 626 -34.43 -14.49 -30.92
C TYR A 626 -35.48 -13.46 -31.39
N TYR A 627 -35.18 -12.25 -31.88
CA TYR A 627 -36.19 -11.34 -32.46
C TYR A 627 -35.57 -10.48 -33.56
N VAL A 628 -36.26 -10.39 -34.72
CA VAL A 628 -35.95 -9.62 -35.94
C VAL A 628 -34.97 -10.24 -36.96
N LEU A 629 -35.49 -11.26 -37.66
CA LEU A 629 -35.50 -11.31 -39.13
C LEU A 629 -36.92 -11.56 -39.68
N LEU A 630 -37.94 -11.38 -38.84
CA LEU A 630 -39.36 -11.65 -39.18
C LEU A 630 -40.14 -10.37 -39.56
N GLY A 631 -39.46 -9.22 -39.66
CA GLY A 631 -40.05 -7.92 -39.97
C GLY A 631 -40.00 -7.55 -41.44
N GLU A 632 -38.81 -7.33 -42.03
CA GLU A 632 -38.71 -6.76 -43.38
C GLU A 632 -37.45 -7.23 -44.14
N ASN A 633 -37.67 -7.91 -45.28
CA ASN A 633 -36.84 -7.96 -46.50
C ASN A 633 -35.30 -8.09 -46.45
N TYR A 634 -34.66 -8.46 -45.35
CA TYR A 634 -33.23 -8.77 -45.38
C TYR A 634 -32.97 -10.01 -46.25
N LYS A 635 -32.20 -9.83 -47.33
CA LYS A 635 -31.61 -10.90 -48.13
C LYS A 635 -30.11 -10.87 -47.90
N ALA A 636 -29.56 -11.95 -47.35
CA ALA A 636 -28.11 -12.13 -47.27
C ALA A 636 -27.49 -11.96 -48.68
N PRO A 637 -26.31 -11.34 -48.82
CA PRO A 637 -25.63 -11.21 -50.12
C PRO A 637 -25.36 -12.60 -50.72
N ASN A 638 -25.68 -12.80 -52.01
CA ASN A 638 -25.51 -14.08 -52.72
C ASN A 638 -24.04 -14.53 -52.87
N ALA A 639 -23.06 -13.70 -52.51
CA ALA A 639 -21.65 -14.02 -52.63
C ALA A 639 -21.03 -14.21 -51.24
N LEU A 640 -20.54 -15.43 -50.99
CA LEU A 640 -19.73 -15.86 -49.84
C LEU A 640 -20.52 -16.39 -48.64
N ILE A 641 -21.38 -17.38 -48.93
CA ILE A 641 -21.68 -18.45 -48.00
C ILE A 641 -20.44 -19.36 -47.90
N THR A 642 -19.55 -19.07 -46.95
CA THR A 642 -18.85 -20.15 -46.25
C THR A 642 -19.73 -20.51 -45.07
N GLU A 643 -20.50 -21.59 -45.25
CA GLU A 643 -21.56 -22.14 -44.39
C GLU A 643 -21.09 -22.31 -42.93
N PRO A 644 -21.84 -21.79 -41.94
CA PRO A 644 -21.83 -22.28 -40.57
C PRO A 644 -23.19 -22.89 -40.20
N MET A 645 -23.17 -24.17 -39.83
CA MET A 645 -24.28 -25.00 -39.34
C MET A 645 -25.27 -24.25 -38.42
N GLY A 646 -26.58 -24.33 -38.73
CA GLY A 646 -27.61 -24.16 -37.71
C GLY A 646 -28.92 -23.45 -38.07
N ILE A 647 -29.14 -22.98 -39.31
CA ILE A 647 -30.44 -22.47 -39.78
C ILE A 647 -30.73 -22.95 -41.20
N ASP A 648 -31.81 -23.73 -41.36
CA ASP A 648 -32.05 -24.64 -42.49
C ASP A 648 -33.07 -24.13 -43.55
N PHE A 649 -32.98 -22.87 -43.97
CA PHE A 649 -33.68 -22.27 -45.14
C PHE A 649 -34.95 -21.39 -44.91
N ILE A 650 -34.95 -20.20 -45.54
CA ILE A 650 -36.08 -19.26 -45.68
C ILE A 650 -36.22 -18.90 -47.18
N SER A 651 -37.36 -19.19 -47.82
CA SER A 651 -37.72 -18.59 -49.12
C SER A 651 -38.75 -17.50 -48.91
N ASN A 652 -38.44 -16.32 -49.42
CA ASN A 652 -39.29 -15.14 -49.37
C ASN A 652 -39.82 -14.81 -50.77
N ASN A 653 -41.03 -14.24 -50.83
CA ASN A 653 -41.71 -13.89 -52.08
C ASN A 653 -42.02 -15.12 -52.94
N VAL A 654 -42.29 -16.24 -52.27
CA VAL A 654 -42.69 -17.50 -52.91
C VAL A 654 -44.05 -17.28 -53.56
N ASP A 655 -44.07 -17.40 -54.89
CA ASP A 655 -45.29 -17.41 -55.66
C ASP A 655 -45.93 -18.79 -55.51
N PHE A 656 -46.89 -18.90 -54.59
CA PHE A 656 -47.54 -20.18 -54.29
C PHE A 656 -48.38 -20.73 -55.46
N ASN A 657 -48.56 -19.94 -56.52
CA ASN A 657 -49.28 -20.33 -57.73
C ASN A 657 -48.36 -20.90 -58.83
N LYS A 658 -47.03 -20.86 -58.65
CA LYS A 658 -46.06 -21.43 -59.60
C LYS A 658 -45.40 -22.66 -59.00
N PHE A 659 -45.31 -23.71 -59.81
CA PHE A 659 -44.53 -24.88 -59.44
C PHE A 659 -43.04 -24.52 -59.49
N GLY A 660 -42.34 -24.66 -58.37
CA GLY A 660 -40.93 -24.30 -58.26
C GLY A 660 -40.25 -24.97 -57.08
N ASP A 661 -38.96 -25.27 -57.28
CA ASP A 661 -38.07 -25.71 -56.21
C ASP A 661 -37.91 -24.56 -55.22
N ILE A 662 -38.22 -24.81 -53.95
CA ILE A 662 -38.09 -23.84 -52.87
C ILE A 662 -36.92 -24.16 -51.96
N GLY A 663 -36.18 -25.25 -52.17
CA GLY A 663 -34.99 -25.59 -51.38
C GLY A 663 -34.60 -27.04 -51.54
N TYR A 664 -33.57 -27.48 -50.82
CA TYR A 664 -33.15 -28.88 -50.76
C TYR A 664 -32.40 -29.16 -49.46
N PHE A 665 -32.37 -30.41 -49.02
CA PHE A 665 -31.69 -30.84 -47.79
C PHE A 665 -30.84 -32.08 -48.04
N VAL A 666 -29.80 -32.28 -47.23
CA VAL A 666 -29.01 -33.52 -47.25
C VAL A 666 -29.53 -34.44 -46.17
N ALA A 667 -29.84 -35.68 -46.54
CA ALA A 667 -30.40 -36.63 -45.59
C ALA A 667 -29.36 -37.21 -44.62
N SER A 668 -29.77 -37.42 -43.38
CA SER A 668 -28.93 -37.96 -42.29
C SER A 668 -29.00 -39.49 -42.14
N GLY A 669 -29.83 -40.18 -42.94
CA GLY A 669 -30.06 -41.63 -42.84
C GLY A 669 -31.06 -42.05 -41.75
N ALA A 670 -31.57 -41.12 -40.93
CA ALA A 670 -32.64 -41.35 -39.95
C ALA A 670 -33.95 -40.63 -40.36
N PRO A 671 -35.12 -40.99 -39.79
CA PRO A 671 -36.38 -40.26 -40.05
C PRO A 671 -36.24 -38.76 -39.76
N GLN A 672 -36.46 -37.93 -40.78
CA GLN A 672 -36.17 -36.50 -40.72
C GLN A 672 -37.38 -35.73 -40.20
N GLY A 673 -37.27 -35.18 -38.99
CA GLY A 673 -38.26 -34.26 -38.44
C GLY A 673 -38.11 -32.87 -39.06
N MET A 674 -39.19 -32.35 -39.61
CA MET A 674 -39.31 -31.04 -40.22
C MET A 674 -40.32 -30.17 -39.48
N VAL A 675 -40.01 -28.89 -39.33
CA VAL A 675 -40.93 -27.87 -38.83
C VAL A 675 -41.08 -26.82 -39.91
N PHE A 676 -42.30 -26.62 -40.37
CA PHE A 676 -42.68 -25.62 -41.35
C PHE A 676 -43.32 -24.44 -40.61
N SER A 677 -42.90 -23.24 -40.96
CA SER A 677 -43.55 -21.99 -40.55
C SER A 677 -43.90 -21.20 -41.80
N LEU A 678 -45.17 -20.87 -41.96
CA LEU A 678 -45.71 -20.18 -43.14
C LEU A 678 -46.25 -18.80 -42.75
N ASN A 679 -46.00 -17.82 -43.61
CA ASN A 679 -46.65 -16.52 -43.52
C ASN A 679 -47.35 -16.18 -44.85
N ASN A 680 -48.57 -15.65 -44.76
CA ASN A 680 -49.40 -15.27 -45.90
C ASN A 680 -49.57 -16.41 -46.94
N SER A 681 -49.75 -17.65 -46.48
CA SER A 681 -49.92 -18.84 -47.35
C SER A 681 -51.39 -19.19 -47.55
N PRO A 682 -51.77 -19.77 -48.70
CA PRO A 682 -53.12 -20.31 -48.90
C PRO A 682 -53.44 -21.47 -47.95
N SER A 683 -54.73 -21.68 -47.70
CA SER A 683 -55.20 -22.86 -46.96
C SER A 683 -54.88 -24.14 -47.74
N ASN A 684 -54.41 -25.15 -47.03
CA ASN A 684 -54.04 -26.47 -47.56
C ASN A 684 -52.82 -26.51 -48.50
N LEU A 685 -51.85 -25.58 -48.39
CA LEU A 685 -50.62 -25.64 -49.19
C LEU A 685 -49.97 -27.04 -49.15
N VAL A 686 -49.63 -27.61 -50.31
CA VAL A 686 -48.89 -28.87 -50.37
C VAL A 686 -47.42 -28.61 -50.65
N ILE A 687 -46.58 -29.10 -49.76
CA ILE A 687 -45.12 -29.15 -49.95
C ILE A 687 -44.75 -30.56 -50.39
N LYS A 688 -44.02 -30.65 -51.49
CA LYS A 688 -43.44 -31.90 -51.98
C LYS A 688 -41.98 -31.98 -51.56
N VAL A 689 -41.58 -33.15 -51.09
CA VAL A 689 -40.21 -33.46 -50.70
C VAL A 689 -39.76 -34.68 -51.48
N ASP A 690 -38.73 -34.55 -52.31
CA ASP A 690 -38.20 -35.67 -53.07
C ASP A 690 -37.74 -36.81 -52.14
N SER A 691 -37.80 -38.05 -52.65
CA SER A 691 -37.29 -39.23 -51.95
C SER A 691 -36.85 -40.29 -52.97
N ASP A 692 -36.14 -41.33 -52.51
CA ASP A 692 -35.66 -42.40 -53.38
C ASP A 692 -36.79 -43.28 -53.95
N GLU A 693 -37.96 -43.32 -53.29
CA GLU A 693 -39.09 -44.18 -53.67
C GLU A 693 -40.26 -43.42 -54.33
N SER A 694 -40.21 -42.08 -54.34
CA SER A 694 -41.12 -41.10 -55.00
C SER A 694 -41.29 -39.84 -54.14
N PRO A 695 -41.63 -38.67 -54.71
CA PRO A 695 -41.89 -37.46 -53.91
C PRO A 695 -42.95 -37.69 -52.82
N GLU A 696 -42.70 -37.23 -51.60
CA GLU A 696 -43.63 -37.23 -50.47
C GLU A 696 -44.36 -35.88 -50.42
N SER A 697 -45.68 -35.88 -50.28
CA SER A 697 -46.50 -34.66 -50.26
C SER A 697 -47.04 -34.39 -48.87
N ILE A 698 -46.87 -33.17 -48.39
CA ILE A 698 -47.22 -32.71 -47.05
C ILE A 698 -48.24 -31.59 -47.19
N THR A 699 -49.48 -31.82 -46.77
CA THR A 699 -50.49 -30.77 -46.70
C THR A 699 -50.35 -30.00 -45.40
N ILE A 700 -50.15 -28.69 -45.49
CA ILE A 700 -50.02 -27.83 -44.34
C ILE A 700 -51.39 -27.32 -43.89
N ILE A 701 -51.69 -27.56 -42.61
CA ILE A 701 -52.99 -27.27 -41.98
C ILE A 701 -52.93 -26.11 -40.97
N GLY A 702 -51.87 -25.29 -40.99
CA GLY A 702 -51.72 -24.14 -40.09
C GLY A 702 -50.47 -23.31 -40.36
N THR A 703 -50.29 -22.19 -39.63
CA THR A 703 -49.14 -21.28 -39.77
C THR A 703 -47.84 -21.87 -39.23
N GLN A 704 -47.92 -22.85 -38.33
CA GLN A 704 -46.80 -23.70 -37.91
C GLN A 704 -47.21 -25.16 -37.91
N PHE A 705 -46.40 -26.00 -38.56
CA PHE A 705 -46.70 -27.42 -38.73
C PHE A 705 -45.44 -28.26 -38.57
N LYS A 706 -45.54 -29.36 -37.82
CA LYS A 706 -44.44 -30.31 -37.62
C LYS A 706 -44.76 -31.60 -38.36
N TYR A 707 -43.80 -32.11 -39.12
CA TYR A 707 -43.96 -33.33 -39.90
C TYR A 707 -42.69 -34.16 -39.82
N THR A 708 -42.81 -35.46 -39.65
CA THR A 708 -41.67 -36.37 -39.79
C THR A 708 -41.80 -37.07 -41.12
N LEU A 709 -40.78 -36.94 -41.96
CA LEU A 709 -40.76 -37.56 -43.27
C LEU A 709 -40.84 -39.09 -43.14
N SER A 710 -41.78 -39.70 -43.85
CA SER A 710 -42.10 -41.12 -43.76
C SER A 710 -41.33 -42.00 -44.75
N LYS A 711 -40.88 -41.41 -45.87
CA LYS A 711 -40.11 -42.14 -46.90
C LYS A 711 -38.62 -42.23 -46.60
N THR A 712 -37.95 -43.21 -47.18
CA THR A 712 -36.51 -43.46 -47.03
C THR A 712 -35.69 -42.40 -47.79
N ARG A 713 -34.61 -41.91 -47.16
CA ARG A 713 -33.60 -41.06 -47.81
C ARG A 713 -32.19 -41.58 -47.53
N THR A 714 -31.44 -41.78 -48.60
CA THR A 714 -30.02 -42.15 -48.58
C THR A 714 -29.18 -41.08 -47.90
N ILE A 715 -28.41 -41.48 -46.89
CA ILE A 715 -27.49 -40.60 -46.16
C ILE A 715 -26.55 -39.87 -47.13
N GLY A 716 -26.36 -38.56 -46.93
CA GLY A 716 -25.46 -37.75 -47.76
C GLY A 716 -25.99 -37.36 -49.14
N LYS A 717 -27.16 -37.86 -49.57
CA LYS A 717 -27.80 -37.44 -50.82
C LYS A 717 -28.68 -36.21 -50.61
N SER A 718 -28.66 -35.30 -51.57
CA SER A 718 -29.49 -34.08 -51.59
C SER A 718 -30.88 -34.36 -52.15
N TYR A 719 -31.92 -33.90 -51.46
CA TYR A 719 -33.32 -34.05 -51.85
C TYR A 719 -33.99 -32.69 -51.96
N LYS A 720 -34.76 -32.48 -53.03
CA LYS A 720 -35.44 -31.22 -53.29
C LYS A 720 -36.71 -31.09 -52.47
N ILE A 721 -37.04 -29.85 -52.15
CA ILE A 721 -38.30 -29.41 -51.56
C ILE A 721 -38.95 -28.47 -52.57
N SER A 722 -40.14 -28.81 -53.03
CA SER A 722 -40.94 -28.02 -53.97
C SER A 722 -42.32 -27.75 -53.41
N ILE A 723 -42.99 -26.74 -53.94
CA ILE A 723 -44.38 -26.45 -53.60
C ILE A 723 -45.31 -26.93 -54.73
N GLY A 724 -46.38 -27.63 -54.35
CA GLY A 724 -47.40 -28.16 -55.23
C GLY A 724 -48.66 -27.29 -55.20
N ASN A 725 -49.19 -27.03 -56.40
CA ASN A 725 -50.30 -26.12 -56.65
C ASN A 725 -51.58 -26.51 -55.90
N ILE A 726 -52.09 -25.62 -55.04
CA ILE A 726 -53.42 -25.74 -54.44
C ILE A 726 -54.12 -24.38 -54.47
N SER A 727 -55.25 -24.38 -55.17
CA SER A 727 -56.38 -23.44 -55.09
C SER A 727 -56.30 -22.14 -55.88
N SER A 728 -57.38 -21.88 -56.60
CA SER A 728 -57.64 -20.95 -57.71
C SER A 728 -57.72 -19.46 -57.35
N THR A 729 -56.94 -18.98 -56.38
CA THR A 729 -56.94 -17.55 -55.98
C THR A 729 -55.70 -16.81 -56.53
N PRO A 730 -55.86 -15.64 -57.18
CA PRO A 730 -54.72 -14.94 -57.78
C PRO A 730 -53.72 -14.40 -56.73
N ASP A 731 -52.44 -14.51 -57.04
CA ASP A 731 -51.29 -13.74 -56.49
C ASP A 731 -51.06 -13.73 -54.97
N VAL A 732 -51.17 -14.88 -54.30
CA VAL A 732 -50.71 -15.00 -52.91
C VAL A 732 -49.19 -15.25 -52.89
N LYS A 733 -48.42 -14.21 -52.56
CA LYS A 733 -46.99 -14.33 -52.25
C LYS A 733 -46.78 -14.37 -50.74
N GLY A 734 -45.92 -15.26 -50.29
CA GLY A 734 -45.58 -15.35 -48.87
C GLY A 734 -44.19 -15.88 -48.62
N SER A 735 -43.96 -16.33 -47.40
CA SER A 735 -42.68 -16.91 -46.98
C SER A 735 -42.87 -18.30 -46.39
N VAL A 736 -41.89 -19.15 -46.67
CA VAL A 736 -41.78 -20.51 -46.13
C VAL A 736 -40.46 -20.61 -45.39
N CYS A 737 -40.55 -20.89 -44.09
CA CYS A 737 -39.40 -21.24 -43.25
C CYS A 737 -39.47 -22.72 -42.90
N ILE A 738 -38.36 -23.42 -43.10
CA ILE A 738 -38.26 -24.85 -42.83
C ILE A 738 -37.11 -25.05 -41.84
N ARG A 739 -37.36 -25.85 -40.81
CA ARG A 739 -36.31 -26.28 -39.89
C ARG A 739 -36.27 -27.79 -39.85
N SER A 740 -35.13 -28.36 -40.19
CA SER A 740 -34.87 -29.77 -39.92
C SER A 740 -34.35 -29.91 -38.50
N ARG A 741 -34.77 -30.95 -37.78
CA ARG A 741 -34.27 -31.22 -36.43
C ARG A 741 -32.90 -31.93 -36.41
N LYS A 742 -32.42 -32.49 -37.53
CA LYS A 742 -31.25 -33.40 -37.56
C LYS A 742 -30.56 -33.55 -38.94
N GLY A 743 -30.33 -32.48 -39.72
CA GLY A 743 -29.63 -32.65 -41.01
C GLY A 743 -29.10 -31.34 -41.55
N GLU A 744 -27.92 -31.39 -42.16
CA GLU A 744 -27.23 -30.23 -42.77
C GLU A 744 -27.86 -29.93 -44.15
N PHE A 745 -28.18 -28.65 -44.40
CA PHE A 745 -28.60 -28.16 -45.72
C PHE A 745 -27.35 -27.57 -46.40
N ASN A 746 -27.24 -27.73 -47.72
CA ASN A 746 -26.22 -27.07 -48.53
C ASN A 746 -26.91 -26.07 -49.48
N TYR A 747 -26.18 -25.06 -49.99
CA TYR A 747 -26.66 -24.14 -51.04
C TYR A 747 -25.79 -24.19 -52.33
N TRP A 748 -26.32 -23.64 -53.43
CA TRP A 748 -25.72 -23.44 -54.76
C TRP A 748 -25.77 -21.94 -55.03
#